data_AF-A0A3D0D7M4-F1
#
_entry.id   AF-A0A3D0D7M4-F1
#
_cell.length_a   1.000
_cell.length_b   1.000
_cell.length_c   1.000
_cell.angle_alpha   90.00
_cell.angle_beta   90.00
_cell.angle_gamma   90.00
#
_symmetry.space_group_name_H-M   'P 1'
#
loop_
_entity.id
_entity.type
_entity.pdbx_description
1 polymer ?
#
loop_
_entity_poly.entity_id
_entity_poly.type
_entity_poly.pdbx_seq_one_letter_code
_entity_poly.pdbx_strand_id
1 'polypeptide(L)'
;MRREWPVILVSVALLALGLSHFASPKPATAAACIWTGGAGSNWGTSGNWTGCNGASGNEPPAAGDTVTIGSALNQPTITGASVTVASLALTSGASLTIASGAALTVNGDITLSADGGATTTIDNAGTVEATAGILKTNNSNSTGTAQFALHGSGAWTLQNVTTYSITSLTIADGPSIRIRGNVSRAGILDPGTSTIVFDSGGSQSLSGNSDHNFYNLEIGSGTTVNHASGSGALRIRNSFTNNGTLSQTSTSANRRLQFDYDALDYPTSNLSGSGSTTVARVEIVSNKTVNAGGHSITINNNTYNSASRVPWTNNGTFNGGTATVTFNGDSSAAMDGIGVNNFNHVVIANTLNAGSADLNVAGNWTNNGIFGAGTSTVTFDGGSTSTYGGSSTTTFNNLAVSPGTALDVGANALFNVASTMTNDGTLRQTQTANGGTVAFLNVTDGGATARYYGVDITPNGSLGSTTVAVSGNQVCSQATGSPVRRCFEISPTSVVSSAVTFYFRDAELQAGQTLDSLQIWHYNGAGWDQVTKGATGGSGEGNFVQGLDISSFSPFALKNSSPLAVTVAAFRAALHEDHILVTWETVSELDLRGFNLYRAGSRAGPWTRLNRGLIGSQRPGSPEGSSYQWEDSDVSAGTAYVYRLEAISLDGTPSTAGMTEATTRPGLRLWLPLVARQ
;
A
#
# COMPACT_ATOMS: atom_id res chain seq x y z
N MET A 1 65.01 -14.04 98.89
CA MET A 1 65.55 -12.70 99.20
C MET A 1 66.42 -12.24 98.03
N ARG A 2 66.17 -11.02 97.52
CA ARG A 2 67.03 -10.13 96.69
C ARG A 2 67.59 -10.61 95.33
N ARG A 3 67.27 -9.79 94.28
CA ARG A 3 68.13 -9.24 93.18
C ARG A 3 68.62 -10.24 92.10
N GLU A 4 68.69 -10.00 90.76
CA GLU A 4 68.91 -8.83 89.87
C GLU A 4 68.30 -9.01 88.44
N TRP A 5 68.36 -7.97 87.59
CA TRP A 5 67.85 -7.78 86.19
C TRP A 5 68.78 -8.41 85.09
N PRO A 6 68.43 -8.65 83.78
CA PRO A 6 68.04 -7.62 82.76
C PRO A 6 67.15 -7.99 81.53
N VAL A 7 66.47 -6.95 81.00
CA VAL A 7 66.18 -6.43 79.63
C VAL A 7 66.23 -7.31 78.33
N ILE A 8 65.33 -6.93 77.38
CA ILE A 8 65.34 -6.98 75.88
C ILE A 8 64.51 -8.15 75.27
N LEU A 9 63.54 -8.05 74.34
CA LEU A 9 63.28 -7.21 73.13
C LEU A 9 61.76 -7.28 72.79
N VAL A 10 61.06 -6.17 72.53
CA VAL A 10 59.83 -6.17 71.70
C VAL A 10 59.88 -5.03 70.70
N SER A 11 59.61 -5.40 69.46
CA SER A 11 59.81 -4.67 68.22
C SER A 11 58.90 -3.44 68.06
N VAL A 12 59.48 -2.46 67.39
CA VAL A 12 58.93 -1.16 67.00
C VAL A 12 57.97 -1.32 65.81
N ALA A 13 56.79 -0.69 65.88
CA ALA A 13 56.00 -0.29 64.72
C ALA A 13 55.78 1.23 64.80
N LEU A 14 56.46 1.97 63.91
CA LEU A 14 56.32 3.42 63.75
C LEU A 14 54.96 3.76 63.13
N LEU A 15 54.19 4.62 63.81
CA LEU A 15 53.01 5.29 63.27
C LEU A 15 53.47 6.58 62.57
N ALA A 16 53.39 6.65 61.24
CA ALA A 16 53.61 7.88 60.49
C ALA A 16 52.31 8.71 60.48
N LEU A 17 52.29 9.81 61.23
CA LEU A 17 51.26 10.85 61.10
C LEU A 17 51.48 11.61 59.79
N GLY A 18 50.77 11.20 58.74
CA GLY A 18 50.55 12.01 57.54
C GLY A 18 49.35 12.93 57.77
N LEU A 19 49.60 14.24 57.81
CA LEU A 19 48.58 15.28 57.91
C LEU A 19 47.79 15.36 56.58
N SER A 20 46.85 14.44 56.36
CA SER A 20 45.90 14.55 55.26
C SER A 20 44.91 15.68 55.57
N HIS A 21 45.07 16.83 54.90
CA HIS A 21 44.00 17.79 54.75
C HIS A 21 42.87 17.12 53.96
N PHE A 22 41.96 16.44 54.67
CA PHE A 22 40.63 16.17 54.13
C PHE A 22 39.93 17.52 54.04
N ALA A 23 40.06 18.20 52.90
CA ALA A 23 39.03 19.10 52.47
C ALA A 23 37.77 18.24 52.34
N SER A 24 36.88 18.30 53.33
CA SER A 24 35.54 17.76 53.20
C SER A 24 34.98 18.29 51.88
N PRO A 25 34.43 17.45 50.98
CA PRO A 25 33.71 17.97 49.84
C PRO A 25 32.57 18.83 50.39
N LYS A 26 32.75 20.15 50.27
CA LYS A 26 31.71 21.12 50.58
C LYS A 26 30.49 20.69 49.75
N PRO A 27 29.29 20.61 50.32
CA PRO A 27 28.10 20.29 49.52
C PRO A 27 28.09 21.24 48.33
N ALA A 28 28.01 20.70 47.11
CA ALA A 28 27.97 21.48 45.88
C ALA A 28 26.71 22.34 45.92
N THR A 29 26.84 23.58 46.38
CA THR A 29 25.76 24.57 46.42
C THR A 29 25.53 25.05 45.01
N ALA A 30 24.38 24.79 44.39
CA ALA A 30 24.08 25.25 43.03
C ALA A 30 24.55 26.70 42.78
N ALA A 31 25.40 26.91 41.78
CA ALA A 31 25.94 28.21 41.39
C ALA A 31 25.37 28.67 40.04
N ALA A 32 25.46 29.99 39.80
CA ALA A 32 25.08 30.62 38.54
C ALA A 32 26.35 30.92 37.73
N CYS A 33 26.70 29.99 36.87
CA CYS A 33 27.89 30.03 36.04
C CYS A 33 27.66 30.86 34.76
N ILE A 34 28.55 31.80 34.50
CA ILE A 34 28.52 32.65 33.29
C ILE A 34 29.78 32.40 32.46
N TRP A 35 29.59 32.06 31.18
CA TRP A 35 30.69 31.94 30.22
C TRP A 35 31.22 33.32 29.82
N THR A 36 32.53 33.52 29.96
CA THR A 36 33.23 34.74 29.55
C THR A 36 34.11 34.54 28.31
N GLY A 37 34.55 33.31 28.03
CA GLY A 37 35.45 33.00 26.92
C GLY A 37 36.83 33.68 27.02
N GLY A 38 37.23 34.10 28.23
CA GLY A 38 38.44 34.90 28.45
C GLY A 38 39.76 34.16 28.21
N ALA A 39 39.78 32.83 28.31
CA ALA A 39 40.97 31.98 28.17
C ALA A 39 40.96 31.09 26.91
N GLY A 40 39.84 30.99 26.19
CA GLY A 40 39.71 30.23 24.94
C GLY A 40 38.30 29.61 24.79
N SER A 41 38.15 28.64 23.88
CA SER A 41 36.84 28.01 23.60
C SER A 41 36.56 26.75 24.43
N ASN A 42 37.54 26.11 25.06
CA ASN A 42 37.31 24.83 25.72
C ASN A 42 36.43 24.98 26.99
N TRP A 43 35.29 24.29 27.02
CA TRP A 43 34.34 24.27 28.15
C TRP A 43 35.02 23.95 29.49
N GLY A 44 35.99 23.03 29.50
CA GLY A 44 36.66 22.57 30.72
C GLY A 44 37.73 23.53 31.27
N THR A 45 37.96 24.69 30.64
CA THR A 45 38.98 25.64 31.11
C THR A 45 38.37 26.62 32.12
N SER A 46 38.87 26.60 33.37
CA SER A 46 38.38 27.45 34.46
C SER A 46 38.43 28.95 34.15
N GLY A 47 39.46 29.41 33.44
CA GLY A 47 39.58 30.82 33.01
C GLY A 47 38.46 31.35 32.09
N ASN A 48 37.56 30.48 31.62
CA ASN A 48 36.39 30.87 30.82
C ASN A 48 35.11 31.08 31.63
N TRP A 49 35.14 30.84 32.94
CA TRP A 49 33.94 30.86 33.79
C TRP A 49 34.03 31.93 34.89
N THR A 50 32.88 32.46 35.28
CA THR A 50 32.70 33.31 36.46
C THR A 50 31.43 32.92 37.19
N GLY A 51 31.41 33.13 38.51
CA GLY A 51 30.24 32.86 39.34
C GLY A 51 30.00 31.37 39.64
N CYS A 52 30.94 30.49 39.29
CA CYS A 52 30.86 29.05 39.52
C CYS A 52 31.40 28.64 40.90
N ASN A 53 31.05 27.42 41.33
CA ASN A 53 31.61 26.84 42.55
C ASN A 53 33.07 26.41 42.36
N GLY A 54 33.89 26.53 43.41
CA GLY A 54 35.27 26.00 43.42
C GLY A 54 36.20 26.80 44.31
N ALA A 55 37.41 26.29 44.57
CA ALA A 55 38.42 26.98 45.38
C ALA A 55 38.87 28.32 44.76
N SER A 56 38.73 28.46 43.45
CA SER A 56 39.05 29.64 42.64
C SER A 56 37.84 30.51 42.28
N GLY A 57 36.61 30.05 42.55
CA GLY A 57 35.36 30.71 42.10
C GLY A 57 35.08 30.67 40.59
N ASN A 58 35.96 30.01 39.82
CA ASN A 58 35.93 29.98 38.35
C ASN A 58 36.09 28.55 37.80
N GLU A 59 35.82 27.50 38.58
CA GLU A 59 35.88 26.13 38.01
C GLU A 59 34.74 25.88 37.01
N PRO A 60 34.89 24.94 36.06
CA PRO A 60 33.82 24.59 35.13
C PRO A 60 32.52 24.14 35.84
N PRO A 61 31.34 24.42 35.26
CA PRO A 61 30.04 24.09 35.86
C PRO A 61 29.88 22.60 36.16
N ALA A 62 29.31 22.30 37.32
CA ALA A 62 28.90 20.96 37.74
C ALA A 62 27.39 20.71 37.51
N ALA A 63 26.95 19.47 37.76
CA ALA A 63 25.58 19.03 37.49
C ALA A 63 24.46 19.81 38.21
N GLY A 64 24.79 20.51 39.31
CA GLY A 64 23.86 21.35 40.07
C GLY A 64 23.84 22.81 39.63
N ASP A 65 24.73 23.23 38.73
CA ASP A 65 24.91 24.64 38.38
C ASP A 65 24.05 25.06 37.19
N THR A 66 23.57 26.30 37.20
CA THR A 66 22.90 26.92 36.05
C THR A 66 23.94 27.61 35.19
N VAL A 67 23.81 27.49 33.86
CA VAL A 67 24.78 28.04 32.90
C VAL A 67 24.14 29.12 32.04
N THR A 68 24.78 30.27 31.93
CA THR A 68 24.45 31.32 30.96
C THR A 68 25.63 31.54 30.01
N ILE A 69 25.37 31.43 28.71
CA ILE A 69 26.33 31.69 27.64
C ILE A 69 25.87 32.93 26.88
N GLY A 70 26.69 33.99 26.97
CA GLY A 70 26.52 35.17 26.14
C GLY A 70 27.32 35.12 24.85
N SER A 71 27.20 36.18 24.05
CA SER A 71 28.18 36.46 23.01
C SER A 71 29.53 36.82 23.64
N ALA A 72 30.58 36.15 23.22
CA ALA A 72 31.96 36.31 23.66
C ALA A 72 32.91 36.13 22.47
N LEU A 73 34.17 36.58 22.64
CA LEU A 73 35.20 36.42 21.62
C LEU A 73 35.44 34.94 21.28
N ASN A 74 35.48 34.09 22.31
CA ASN A 74 35.63 32.64 22.18
C ASN A 74 34.37 31.96 22.69
N GLN A 75 33.54 31.46 21.78
CA GLN A 75 32.34 30.69 22.14
C GLN A 75 32.71 29.29 22.64
N PRO A 76 31.92 28.72 23.58
CA PRO A 76 32.26 27.45 24.20
C PRO A 76 32.17 26.27 23.24
N THR A 77 33.13 25.36 23.38
CA THR A 77 33.20 24.06 22.73
C THR A 77 33.38 22.99 23.79
N ILE A 78 32.45 22.04 23.85
CA ILE A 78 32.59 20.83 24.66
C ILE A 78 33.38 19.82 23.85
N THR A 79 34.58 19.48 24.33
CA THR A 79 35.45 18.45 23.76
C THR A 79 35.78 17.44 24.86
N GLY A 80 35.75 16.14 24.55
CA GLY A 80 36.09 15.10 25.53
C GLY A 80 34.92 14.66 26.43
N ALA A 81 35.06 14.82 27.75
CA ALA A 81 34.19 14.21 28.76
C ALA A 81 32.73 14.74 28.75
N SER A 82 31.79 13.89 29.21
CA SER A 82 30.39 14.25 29.36
C SER A 82 30.20 15.40 30.36
N VAL A 83 29.52 16.46 29.93
CA VAL A 83 29.14 17.61 30.74
C VAL A 83 27.71 17.43 31.22
N THR A 84 27.45 17.71 32.50
CA THR A 84 26.09 17.78 33.05
C THR A 84 25.90 19.11 33.76
N VAL A 85 24.77 19.76 33.54
CA VAL A 85 24.39 21.05 34.17
C VAL A 85 22.92 21.04 34.58
N ALA A 86 22.53 21.91 35.52
CA ALA A 86 21.15 22.01 35.99
C ALA A 86 20.24 22.71 34.96
N SER A 87 20.72 23.78 34.32
CA SER A 87 20.01 24.45 33.22
C SER A 87 20.99 25.16 32.32
N LEU A 88 20.56 25.46 31.09
CA LEU A 88 21.37 26.13 30.08
C LEU A 88 20.59 27.29 29.47
N ALA A 89 21.16 28.49 29.48
CA ALA A 89 20.63 29.66 28.80
C ALA A 89 21.66 30.22 27.82
N LEU A 90 21.30 30.33 26.55
CA LEU A 90 22.07 31.06 25.54
C LEU A 90 21.37 32.40 25.29
N THR A 91 22.11 33.50 25.41
CA THR A 91 21.57 34.85 25.11
C THR A 91 21.80 35.22 23.64
N SER A 92 21.29 36.39 23.23
CA SER A 92 21.25 36.80 21.82
C SER A 92 22.63 36.74 21.15
N GLY A 93 22.72 35.96 20.07
CA GLY A 93 23.92 35.80 19.26
C GLY A 93 24.98 34.86 19.85
N ALA A 94 24.67 34.15 20.94
CA ALA A 94 25.56 33.14 21.49
C ALA A 94 25.51 31.85 20.66
N SER A 95 26.66 31.18 20.54
CA SER A 95 26.77 29.80 20.05
C SER A 95 27.37 28.86 21.09
N LEU A 96 27.00 27.58 21.04
CA LEU A 96 27.61 26.49 21.79
C LEU A 96 27.90 25.32 20.84
N THR A 97 29.13 24.82 20.84
CA THR A 97 29.51 23.66 20.03
C THR A 97 29.72 22.42 20.90
N ILE A 98 29.11 21.30 20.52
CA ILE A 98 29.35 19.97 21.11
C ILE A 98 30.06 19.14 20.06
N ALA A 99 31.34 18.83 20.30
CA ALA A 99 32.15 18.07 19.35
C ALA A 99 31.73 16.60 19.27
N SER A 100 32.15 15.92 18.20
CA SER A 100 31.94 14.48 18.05
C SER A 100 32.53 13.70 19.22
N GLY A 101 31.77 12.74 19.76
CA GLY A 101 32.14 11.95 20.93
C GLY A 101 31.96 12.66 22.28
N ALA A 102 31.60 13.94 22.31
CA ALA A 102 31.24 14.66 23.53
C ALA A 102 29.75 14.54 23.84
N ALA A 103 29.39 14.74 25.11
CA ALA A 103 28.01 14.70 25.57
C ALA A 103 27.67 15.91 26.46
N LEU A 104 26.47 16.45 26.28
CA LEU A 104 25.87 17.46 27.15
C LEU A 104 24.53 16.96 27.68
N THR A 105 24.44 16.87 29.00
CA THR A 105 23.20 16.57 29.72
C THR A 105 22.72 17.83 30.45
N VAL A 106 21.47 18.24 30.20
CA VAL A 106 20.82 19.36 30.89
C VAL A 106 19.66 18.82 31.72
N ASN A 107 19.73 18.97 33.05
CA ASN A 107 18.72 18.44 33.97
C ASN A 107 17.43 19.27 34.05
N GLY A 108 17.40 20.42 33.41
CA GLY A 108 16.29 21.36 33.43
C GLY A 108 16.17 22.09 32.09
N ASP A 109 15.72 23.33 32.12
CA ASP A 109 15.41 24.07 30.90
C ASP A 109 16.65 24.38 30.05
N ILE A 110 16.47 24.29 28.73
CA ILE A 110 17.35 24.90 27.74
C ILE A 110 16.63 26.14 27.20
N THR A 111 17.16 27.32 27.45
CA THR A 111 16.58 28.59 27.01
C THR A 111 17.45 29.19 25.92
N LEU A 112 16.88 29.38 24.73
CA LEU A 112 17.54 30.12 23.65
C LEU A 112 16.87 31.49 23.55
N SER A 113 17.64 32.56 23.73
CA SER A 113 17.16 33.94 23.55
C SER A 113 17.88 34.59 22.37
N ALA A 114 17.14 35.29 21.52
CA ALA A 114 17.69 35.99 20.36
C ALA A 114 16.90 37.28 20.09
N ASP A 115 17.61 38.33 19.72
CA ASP A 115 17.07 39.68 19.52
C ASP A 115 17.77 40.36 18.33
N GLY A 116 17.09 41.29 17.65
CA GLY A 116 17.72 42.18 16.65
C GLY A 116 18.28 41.48 15.41
N GLY A 117 17.79 40.28 15.07
CA GLY A 117 18.23 39.50 13.90
C GLY A 117 19.47 38.64 14.14
N ALA A 118 20.05 38.64 15.35
CA ALA A 118 21.09 37.68 15.71
C ALA A 118 20.52 36.26 15.76
N THR A 119 21.35 35.27 15.47
CA THR A 119 20.99 33.85 15.56
C THR A 119 21.68 33.22 16.76
N THR A 120 20.90 32.58 17.63
CA THR A 120 21.42 31.81 18.77
C THR A 120 21.48 30.33 18.40
N THR A 121 22.66 29.73 18.54
CA THR A 121 22.98 28.46 17.89
C THR A 121 23.50 27.41 18.87
N ILE A 122 23.07 26.16 18.71
CA ILE A 122 23.76 25.00 19.28
C ILE A 122 24.15 24.07 18.14
N ASP A 123 25.46 23.91 17.93
CA ASP A 123 26.05 23.02 16.94
C ASP A 123 26.42 21.69 17.60
N ASN A 124 25.67 20.62 17.33
CA ASN A 124 25.86 19.33 17.96
C ASN A 124 26.37 18.29 16.97
N ALA A 125 27.61 17.84 17.14
CA ALA A 125 28.16 16.64 16.48
C ALA A 125 28.27 15.44 17.44
N GLY A 126 27.92 15.62 18.72
CA GLY A 126 27.95 14.61 19.78
C GLY A 126 26.54 14.20 20.22
N THR A 127 26.29 14.19 21.53
CA THR A 127 24.96 13.90 22.09
C THR A 127 24.48 15.03 23.00
N VAL A 128 23.24 15.49 22.79
CA VAL A 128 22.57 16.42 23.70
C VAL A 128 21.33 15.74 24.28
N GLU A 129 21.25 15.69 25.61
CA GLU A 129 20.11 15.14 26.35
C GLU A 129 19.59 16.18 27.34
N ALA A 130 18.37 16.67 27.11
CA ALA A 130 17.61 17.33 28.16
C ALA A 130 16.86 16.25 28.92
N THR A 131 17.29 15.92 30.15
CA THR A 131 16.70 14.83 30.95
C THR A 131 15.41 15.27 31.63
N ALA A 132 15.25 16.57 31.90
CA ALA A 132 14.02 17.20 32.36
C ALA A 132 13.85 18.60 31.74
N GLY A 133 12.73 19.28 32.02
CA GLY A 133 12.50 20.66 31.61
C GLY A 133 11.99 20.86 30.18
N ILE A 134 12.14 22.10 29.70
CA ILE A 134 11.61 22.59 28.42
C ILE A 134 12.77 23.21 27.60
N LEU A 135 12.89 22.81 26.34
CA LEU A 135 13.58 23.61 25.34
C LEU A 135 12.66 24.76 24.92
N LYS A 136 13.06 26.00 25.21
CA LYS A 136 12.25 27.20 24.95
C LYS A 136 12.99 28.25 24.14
N THR A 137 12.31 28.81 23.15
CA THR A 137 12.76 29.99 22.40
C THR A 137 12.23 31.27 23.02
N ASN A 138 13.01 32.34 23.05
CA ASN A 138 12.59 33.61 23.66
C ASN A 138 13.03 34.81 22.83
N ASN A 139 12.08 35.71 22.52
CA ASN A 139 12.36 36.98 21.87
C ASN A 139 12.08 38.11 22.87
N SER A 140 13.12 38.76 23.36
CA SER A 140 13.00 39.79 24.41
C SER A 140 12.71 41.18 23.83
N ASN A 141 13.05 41.40 22.56
CA ASN A 141 12.97 42.70 21.89
C ASN A 141 11.66 42.95 21.11
N SER A 142 10.80 41.93 20.94
CA SER A 142 9.45 42.02 20.34
C SER A 142 9.36 42.60 18.91
N THR A 143 10.50 42.92 18.28
CA THR A 143 10.61 43.49 16.92
C THR A 143 11.46 42.56 16.05
N GLY A 144 10.91 42.11 14.91
CA GLY A 144 11.52 41.10 14.04
C GLY A 144 11.43 39.66 14.59
N THR A 145 11.62 38.67 13.71
CA THR A 145 11.59 37.26 14.09
C THR A 145 12.94 36.84 14.68
N ALA A 146 12.94 36.42 15.96
CA ALA A 146 14.13 35.89 16.63
C ALA A 146 14.54 34.55 16.04
N GLN A 147 15.83 34.40 15.70
CA GLN A 147 16.35 33.23 14.98
C GLN A 147 17.09 32.30 15.95
N PHE A 148 16.75 31.02 15.89
CA PHE A 148 17.36 29.97 16.68
C PHE A 148 17.73 28.82 15.77
N ALA A 149 18.86 28.18 16.06
CA ALA A 149 19.30 27.07 15.24
C ALA A 149 19.86 25.92 16.09
N LEU A 150 19.31 24.73 15.86
CA LEU A 150 19.89 23.47 16.30
C LEU A 150 20.52 22.83 15.07
N HIS A 151 21.84 22.75 15.08
CA HIS A 151 22.66 22.31 13.95
C HIS A 151 23.43 21.04 14.27
N GLY A 152 23.97 20.43 13.22
CA GLY A 152 24.90 19.32 13.30
C GLY A 152 24.25 17.94 13.33
N SER A 153 25.07 16.92 13.06
CA SER A 153 24.65 15.52 12.85
C SER A 153 24.49 14.71 14.15
N GLY A 154 24.64 15.35 15.31
CA GLY A 154 24.60 14.72 16.62
C GLY A 154 23.19 14.28 17.04
N ALA A 155 23.13 13.41 18.05
CA ALA A 155 21.85 12.92 18.57
C ALA A 155 21.24 13.93 19.56
N TRP A 156 19.93 14.15 19.46
CA TRP A 156 19.17 15.00 20.36
C TRP A 156 18.06 14.21 21.04
N THR A 157 17.98 14.32 22.37
CA THR A 157 16.84 13.84 23.16
C THR A 157 16.31 14.98 24.01
N LEU A 158 15.06 15.36 23.77
CA LEU A 158 14.38 16.47 24.42
C LEU A 158 13.15 15.94 25.16
N GLN A 159 12.84 16.51 26.33
CA GLN A 159 11.56 16.25 26.99
C GLN A 159 10.47 17.12 26.37
N ASN A 160 10.38 18.40 26.76
CA ASN A 160 9.36 19.30 26.23
C ASN A 160 9.98 20.33 25.29
N VAL A 161 9.22 20.76 24.27
CA VAL A 161 9.63 21.81 23.34
C VAL A 161 8.53 22.87 23.26
N THR A 162 8.88 24.12 23.54
CA THR A 162 7.96 25.26 23.44
C THR A 162 8.58 26.36 22.57
N THR A 163 7.97 26.65 21.43
CA THR A 163 8.34 27.80 20.61
C THR A 163 7.34 28.92 20.82
N TYR A 164 7.80 30.14 21.11
CA TYR A 164 6.93 31.30 21.35
C TYR A 164 6.65 32.07 20.06
N SER A 165 5.62 32.93 20.07
CA SER A 165 5.31 33.82 18.95
C SER A 165 6.56 34.59 18.51
N ILE A 166 6.64 35.00 17.24
CA ILE A 166 7.76 35.79 16.68
C ILE A 166 9.16 35.16 16.89
N THR A 167 9.21 33.83 17.01
CA THR A 167 10.46 33.03 16.99
C THR A 167 10.47 32.08 15.80
N SER A 168 11.65 31.80 15.26
CA SER A 168 11.89 30.75 14.28
C SER A 168 13.00 29.84 14.78
N LEU A 169 12.67 28.58 15.01
CA LEU A 169 13.63 27.53 15.38
C LEU A 169 13.88 26.67 14.15
N THR A 170 15.09 26.78 13.59
CA THR A 170 15.55 25.92 12.50
C THR A 170 16.26 24.72 13.08
N ILE A 171 15.92 23.54 12.58
CA ILE A 171 16.65 22.29 12.82
C ILE A 171 17.28 21.92 11.48
N ALA A 172 18.59 22.06 11.37
CA ALA A 172 19.32 21.82 10.12
C ALA A 172 20.21 20.58 10.23
N ASP A 173 20.66 20.10 9.07
CA ASP A 173 21.72 19.08 8.89
C ASP A 173 21.32 17.61 9.08
N GLY A 174 20.03 17.28 8.94
CA GLY A 174 19.52 15.89 8.96
C GLY A 174 19.66 15.08 10.27
N PRO A 175 19.87 15.65 11.48
CA PRO A 175 19.87 14.85 12.69
C PRO A 175 18.50 14.23 12.97
N SER A 176 18.49 13.14 13.73
CA SER A 176 17.26 12.64 14.36
C SER A 176 17.07 13.32 15.71
N ILE A 177 15.97 14.07 15.88
CA ILE A 177 15.60 14.67 17.16
C ILE A 177 14.49 13.85 17.80
N ARG A 178 14.79 13.27 18.96
CA ARG A 178 13.81 12.58 19.80
C ARG A 178 13.15 13.56 20.74
N ILE A 179 11.83 13.54 20.78
CA ILE A 179 11.02 14.31 21.73
C ILE A 179 10.20 13.32 22.55
N ARG A 180 10.39 13.31 23.88
CA ARG A 180 9.74 12.37 24.82
C ARG A 180 8.64 12.98 25.68
N GLY A 181 8.47 14.30 25.61
CA GLY A 181 7.41 15.07 26.27
C GLY A 181 6.56 15.86 25.27
N ASN A 182 6.02 16.99 25.70
CA ASN A 182 5.03 17.75 24.93
C ASN A 182 5.66 18.77 23.98
N VAL A 183 4.97 19.07 22.89
CA VAL A 183 5.34 20.13 21.93
C VAL A 183 4.25 21.19 21.88
N SER A 184 4.59 22.44 22.19
CA SER A 184 3.70 23.61 22.12
C SER A 184 4.24 24.66 21.15
N ARG A 185 3.49 25.01 20.10
CA ARG A 185 3.94 25.93 19.04
C ARG A 185 3.10 27.20 18.90
N ALA A 186 3.75 28.33 19.12
CA ALA A 186 3.29 29.65 18.67
C ALA A 186 4.23 30.29 17.62
N GLY A 187 5.49 29.85 17.55
CA GLY A 187 6.48 30.27 16.55
C GLY A 187 6.57 29.34 15.34
N ILE A 188 7.56 29.62 14.48
CA ILE A 188 7.95 28.75 13.37
C ILE A 188 8.92 27.69 13.91
N LEU A 189 8.71 26.43 13.53
CA LEU A 189 9.74 25.41 13.57
C LEU A 189 9.96 24.93 12.14
N ASP A 190 11.16 25.17 11.60
CA ASP A 190 11.57 24.62 10.33
C ASP A 190 12.44 23.37 10.60
N PRO A 191 11.94 22.16 10.29
CA PRO A 191 12.69 20.93 10.54
C PRO A 191 13.86 20.71 9.56
N GLY A 192 14.05 21.57 8.55
CA GLY A 192 15.03 21.32 7.50
C GLY A 192 14.79 19.98 6.80
N THR A 193 15.79 19.10 6.81
CA THR A 193 15.71 17.70 6.33
C THR A 193 15.71 16.66 7.46
N SER A 194 15.46 17.10 8.69
CA SER A 194 15.63 16.31 9.91
C SER A 194 14.47 15.34 10.15
N THR A 195 14.75 14.26 10.89
CA THR A 195 13.72 13.34 11.37
C THR A 195 13.32 13.71 12.79
N ILE A 196 12.04 13.99 13.01
CA ILE A 196 11.50 14.14 14.37
C ILE A 196 10.86 12.83 14.81
N VAL A 197 11.29 12.33 15.97
CA VAL A 197 10.87 11.05 16.52
C VAL A 197 10.14 11.28 17.85
N PHE A 198 8.91 10.76 17.95
CA PHE A 198 8.15 10.69 19.20
C PHE A 198 8.22 9.26 19.74
N ASP A 199 9.01 9.01 20.79
CA ASP A 199 9.30 7.67 21.31
C ASP A 199 9.16 7.56 22.85
N SER A 200 8.26 8.33 23.45
CA SER A 200 8.09 8.37 24.91
C SER A 200 7.61 7.06 25.53
N GLY A 201 6.97 6.17 24.75
CA GLY A 201 6.27 4.99 25.28
C GLY A 201 5.00 5.32 26.07
N GLY A 202 4.54 6.57 26.01
CA GLY A 202 3.35 7.08 26.69
C GLY A 202 2.66 8.19 25.89
N SER A 203 1.83 9.00 26.56
CA SER A 203 1.07 10.07 25.91
C SER A 203 1.85 11.39 25.84
N GLN A 204 1.83 12.01 24.66
CA GLN A 204 2.40 13.32 24.36
C GLN A 204 1.33 14.21 23.73
N SER A 205 1.44 15.51 23.95
CA SER A 205 0.56 16.52 23.34
C SER A 205 1.31 17.32 22.29
N LEU A 206 0.66 17.51 21.14
CA LEU A 206 1.04 18.48 20.12
C LEU A 206 -0.03 19.59 20.14
N SER A 207 0.37 20.81 20.50
CA SER A 207 -0.55 21.95 20.64
C SER A 207 0.04 23.22 20.03
N GLY A 208 -0.82 24.17 19.67
CA GLY A 208 -0.36 25.43 19.10
C GLY A 208 -1.23 25.96 17.98
N ASN A 209 -1.14 27.26 17.71
CA ASN A 209 -1.91 27.89 16.64
C ASN A 209 -1.17 27.89 15.30
N SER A 210 0.15 27.77 15.33
CA SER A 210 1.03 27.68 14.16
C SER A 210 1.14 26.24 13.68
N ASP A 211 1.39 26.06 12.40
CA ASP A 211 1.48 24.73 11.80
C ASP A 211 2.69 23.93 12.30
N HIS A 212 2.47 22.63 12.43
CA HIS A 212 3.47 21.67 12.86
C HIS A 212 4.13 21.04 11.64
N ASN A 213 5.16 21.71 11.13
CA ASN A 213 5.93 21.23 9.99
C ASN A 213 6.92 20.14 10.41
N PHE A 214 6.98 19.07 9.62
CA PHE A 214 7.91 17.95 9.73
C PHE A 214 8.47 17.62 8.36
N TYR A 215 9.77 17.33 8.28
CA TYR A 215 10.36 16.73 7.09
C TYR A 215 10.09 15.22 7.09
N ASN A 216 10.70 14.50 8.04
CA ASN A 216 10.25 13.15 8.42
C ASN A 216 9.61 13.19 9.81
N LEU A 217 8.52 12.44 9.99
CA LEU A 217 7.88 12.22 11.28
C LEU A 217 7.85 10.73 11.59
N GLU A 218 8.36 10.36 12.76
CA GLU A 218 8.30 9.00 13.29
C GLU A 218 7.59 8.96 14.64
N ILE A 219 6.67 8.01 14.81
CA ILE A 219 6.02 7.72 16.10
C ILE A 219 6.34 6.29 16.48
N GLY A 220 7.03 6.13 17.61
CA GLY A 220 7.44 4.84 18.16
C GLY A 220 6.28 4.02 18.73
N SER A 221 6.49 2.71 18.84
CA SER A 221 5.52 1.80 19.45
C SER A 221 5.24 2.18 20.91
N GLY A 222 3.98 2.11 21.32
CA GLY A 222 3.52 2.50 22.66
C GLY A 222 3.37 4.01 22.88
N THR A 223 3.87 4.84 21.98
CA THR A 223 3.70 6.30 22.05
C THR A 223 2.33 6.72 21.51
N THR A 224 1.66 7.65 22.20
CA THR A 224 0.46 8.32 21.72
C THR A 224 0.73 9.81 21.54
N VAL A 225 0.56 10.32 20.32
CA VAL A 225 0.64 11.75 20.01
C VAL A 225 -0.78 12.31 19.85
N ASN A 226 -1.21 13.11 20.82
CA ASN A 226 -2.52 13.76 20.83
C ASN A 226 -2.40 15.20 20.30
N HIS A 227 -3.01 15.47 19.15
CA HIS A 227 -3.12 16.80 18.56
C HIS A 227 -4.56 17.32 18.70
N ALA A 228 -4.97 17.60 19.94
CA ALA A 228 -6.36 17.91 20.30
C ALA A 228 -6.64 19.42 20.51
N SER A 229 -5.62 20.26 20.69
CA SER A 229 -5.77 21.70 20.97
C SER A 229 -4.97 22.58 20.00
N GLY A 230 -5.34 23.86 19.89
CA GLY A 230 -4.73 24.82 18.95
C GLY A 230 -5.40 24.88 17.57
N SER A 231 -4.74 25.45 16.56
CA SER A 231 -5.26 25.55 15.19
C SER A 231 -4.28 25.08 14.12
N GLY A 232 -3.05 24.72 14.48
CA GLY A 232 -2.03 24.31 13.52
C GLY A 232 -2.41 23.06 12.73
N ALA A 233 -2.06 23.03 11.44
CA ALA A 233 -2.03 21.81 10.66
C ALA A 233 -0.84 20.93 11.09
N LEU A 234 -0.93 19.63 10.86
CA LEU A 234 0.21 18.72 10.86
C LEU A 234 0.69 18.59 9.41
N ARG A 235 1.90 19.07 9.10
CA ARG A 235 2.44 19.03 7.74
C ARG A 235 3.62 18.08 7.64
N ILE A 236 3.58 17.19 6.67
CA ILE A 236 4.66 16.24 6.36
C ILE A 236 5.22 16.56 4.97
N ARG A 237 6.53 16.80 4.87
CA ARG A 237 7.19 17.12 3.59
C ARG A 237 7.80 15.90 2.90
N ASN A 238 8.33 14.93 3.65
CA ASN A 238 8.95 13.71 3.13
C ASN A 238 8.23 12.47 3.66
N SER A 239 8.73 11.74 4.65
CA SER A 239 8.12 10.46 5.06
C SER A 239 7.40 10.50 6.42
N PHE A 240 6.40 9.64 6.59
CA PHE A 240 5.65 9.48 7.84
C PHE A 240 5.60 8.01 8.28
N THR A 241 6.26 7.69 9.39
CA THR A 241 6.25 6.34 9.98
C THR A 241 5.51 6.38 11.30
N ASN A 242 4.47 5.57 11.46
CA ASN A 242 3.72 5.50 12.71
C ASN A 242 3.55 4.06 13.16
N ASN A 243 4.23 3.70 14.25
CA ASN A 243 4.10 2.44 14.97
C ASN A 243 3.34 2.59 16.30
N GLY A 244 2.95 3.81 16.67
CA GLY A 244 2.17 4.13 17.86
C GLY A 244 0.76 4.58 17.51
N THR A 245 0.29 5.64 18.18
CA THR A 245 -1.02 6.24 17.93
C THR A 245 -0.87 7.72 17.62
N LEU A 246 -1.37 8.17 16.48
CA LEU A 246 -1.59 9.58 16.18
C LEU A 246 -3.10 9.85 16.28
N SER A 247 -3.48 10.75 17.17
CA SER A 247 -4.87 11.18 17.33
C SER A 247 -4.96 12.69 17.12
N GLN A 248 -5.44 13.10 15.95
CA GLN A 248 -5.77 14.48 15.62
C GLN A 248 -7.29 14.60 15.50
N THR A 249 -7.95 14.85 16.64
CA THR A 249 -9.33 15.33 16.66
C THR A 249 -9.33 16.83 16.38
N SER A 250 -10.41 17.40 15.86
CA SER A 250 -10.47 18.83 15.53
C SER A 250 -11.64 19.54 16.18
N THR A 251 -11.38 20.77 16.64
CA THR A 251 -12.36 21.84 16.87
C THR A 251 -12.04 23.08 16.03
N SER A 252 -11.08 22.99 15.11
CA SER A 252 -10.56 24.11 14.32
C SER A 252 -10.62 23.84 12.81
N ALA A 253 -10.87 24.90 12.06
CA ALA A 253 -10.89 24.89 10.60
C ALA A 253 -9.57 24.45 9.95
N ASN A 254 -8.45 24.87 10.54
CA ASN A 254 -7.13 24.74 9.92
C ASN A 254 -6.44 23.41 10.25
N ARG A 255 -6.94 22.65 11.24
CA ARG A 255 -6.35 21.39 11.69
C ARG A 255 -6.59 20.27 10.68
N ARG A 256 -5.49 19.71 10.17
CA ARG A 256 -5.43 18.68 9.14
C ARG A 256 -4.12 17.93 9.15
N LEU A 257 -4.08 16.76 8.52
CA LEU A 257 -2.83 16.17 8.05
C LEU A 257 -2.65 16.59 6.59
N GLN A 258 -1.65 17.41 6.31
CA GLN A 258 -1.29 17.85 4.96
C GLN A 258 0.04 17.24 4.57
N PHE A 259 0.11 16.65 3.39
CA PHE A 259 1.37 16.31 2.74
C PHE A 259 1.74 17.47 1.84
N ASP A 260 2.89 18.12 2.06
CA ASP A 260 3.10 19.51 1.63
C ASP A 260 4.11 19.71 0.49
N TYR A 261 3.80 20.68 -0.38
CA TYR A 261 4.31 21.02 -1.71
C TYR A 261 5.16 22.28 -1.69
N ASP A 262 6.29 22.21 -1.01
CA ASP A 262 7.33 23.22 -1.25
C ASP A 262 7.97 22.96 -2.64
N ALA A 263 8.45 24.01 -3.29
CA ALA A 263 9.05 24.02 -4.64
C ALA A 263 10.43 23.32 -4.73
N LEU A 264 10.74 22.43 -3.78
CA LEU A 264 11.97 21.66 -3.67
C LEU A 264 11.67 20.16 -3.90
N ASP A 265 12.65 19.44 -4.46
CA ASP A 265 12.62 18.07 -5.06
C ASP A 265 12.23 16.91 -4.11
N TYR A 266 11.12 17.00 -3.39
CA TYR A 266 10.56 15.89 -2.60
C TYR A 266 9.14 15.58 -3.08
N PRO A 267 8.98 14.99 -4.28
CA PRO A 267 7.67 14.73 -4.86
C PRO A 267 6.92 13.61 -4.15
N THR A 268 7.56 12.81 -3.31
CA THR A 268 6.96 11.60 -2.76
C THR A 268 7.01 11.55 -1.24
N SER A 269 5.87 11.29 -0.63
CA SER A 269 5.75 10.89 0.77
C SER A 269 5.43 9.42 0.90
N ASN A 270 6.28 8.68 1.61
CA ASN A 270 6.03 7.28 1.93
C ASN A 270 5.51 7.16 3.37
N LEU A 271 4.40 6.44 3.52
CA LEU A 271 3.82 6.13 4.82
C LEU A 271 4.18 4.69 5.19
N SER A 272 4.45 4.46 6.48
CA SER A 272 4.75 3.12 6.97
C SER A 272 4.42 2.96 8.46
N GLY A 273 4.57 1.73 8.96
CA GLY A 273 4.31 1.36 10.34
C GLY A 273 2.90 0.80 10.57
N SER A 274 2.76 0.03 11.64
CA SER A 274 1.53 -0.69 11.99
C SER A 274 0.63 0.05 13.00
N GLY A 275 0.98 1.29 13.32
CA GLY A 275 0.26 2.12 14.29
C GLY A 275 -1.08 2.64 13.77
N SER A 276 -1.84 3.29 14.66
CA SER A 276 -3.13 3.91 14.33
C SER A 276 -2.95 5.39 14.00
N THR A 277 -3.46 5.82 12.85
CA THR A 277 -3.54 7.24 12.47
C THR A 277 -5.00 7.65 12.34
N THR A 278 -5.46 8.50 13.26
CA THR A 278 -6.78 9.13 13.20
C THR A 278 -6.62 10.64 13.04
N VAL A 279 -7.18 11.22 11.98
CA VAL A 279 -7.05 12.65 11.66
C VAL A 279 -8.41 13.24 11.30
N ALA A 280 -8.55 14.55 11.45
CA ALA A 280 -9.80 15.22 11.12
C ALA A 280 -10.03 15.37 9.61
N ARG A 281 -8.95 15.54 8.85
CA ARG A 281 -8.97 15.59 7.38
C ARG A 281 -7.59 15.26 6.84
N VAL A 282 -7.56 14.85 5.58
CA VAL A 282 -6.33 14.69 4.79
C VAL A 282 -6.32 15.72 3.67
N GLU A 283 -5.16 16.34 3.45
CA GLU A 283 -4.91 17.19 2.30
C GLU A 283 -3.63 16.76 1.58
N ILE A 284 -3.75 16.49 0.28
CA ILE A 284 -2.63 16.24 -0.61
C ILE A 284 -2.61 17.37 -1.61
N VAL A 285 -1.53 18.11 -1.58
CA VAL A 285 -1.19 19.21 -2.48
C VAL A 285 -0.85 18.75 -3.90
N SER A 286 -0.82 19.69 -4.85
CA SER A 286 -0.42 19.41 -6.24
C SER A 286 0.98 18.82 -6.34
N ASN A 287 1.22 17.97 -7.35
CA ASN A 287 2.51 17.33 -7.64
C ASN A 287 3.13 16.51 -6.50
N LYS A 288 2.37 16.19 -5.45
CA LYS A 288 2.79 15.25 -4.41
C LYS A 288 2.17 13.89 -4.64
N THR A 289 3.02 12.87 -4.57
CA THR A 289 2.63 11.47 -4.52
C THR A 289 2.71 10.99 -3.09
N VAL A 290 1.60 10.51 -2.54
CA VAL A 290 1.56 9.89 -1.22
C VAL A 290 1.37 8.40 -1.40
N ASN A 291 2.39 7.61 -1.03
CA ASN A 291 2.33 6.16 -1.03
C ASN A 291 1.99 5.68 0.38
N ALA A 292 0.79 5.16 0.58
CA ALA A 292 0.33 4.69 1.87
C ALA A 292 1.06 3.41 2.34
N GLY A 293 1.65 2.65 1.41
CA GLY A 293 2.22 1.33 1.72
C GLY A 293 1.14 0.44 2.34
N GLY A 294 1.36 -0.02 3.57
CA GLY A 294 0.34 -0.73 4.37
C GLY A 294 -0.27 0.10 5.51
N HIS A 295 0.04 1.40 5.58
CA HIS A 295 -0.35 2.25 6.71
C HIS A 295 -1.76 2.83 6.52
N SER A 296 -2.71 2.37 7.34
CA SER A 296 -4.11 2.77 7.28
C SER A 296 -4.37 4.14 7.94
N ILE A 297 -5.29 4.91 7.36
CA ILE A 297 -5.68 6.24 7.86
C ILE A 297 -7.18 6.24 8.15
N THR A 298 -7.56 6.72 9.33
CA THR A 298 -8.95 6.99 9.69
C THR A 298 -9.21 8.49 9.71
N ILE A 299 -10.19 8.93 8.92
CA ILE A 299 -10.69 10.29 8.93
C ILE A 299 -11.89 10.36 9.89
N ASN A 300 -11.76 11.12 10.97
CA ASN A 300 -12.82 11.32 11.96
C ASN A 300 -12.97 12.81 12.30
N ASN A 301 -14.05 13.42 11.81
CA ASN A 301 -14.36 14.84 12.00
C ASN A 301 -15.61 15.10 12.87
N ASN A 302 -16.09 14.08 13.62
CA ASN A 302 -17.33 14.15 14.40
C ASN A 302 -17.37 15.28 15.45
N THR A 303 -16.22 15.70 15.98
CA THR A 303 -16.13 16.80 16.96
C THR A 303 -16.30 18.21 16.34
N TYR A 304 -16.39 18.33 15.02
CA TYR A 304 -16.46 19.62 14.33
C TYR A 304 -17.53 19.61 13.24
N ASN A 305 -18.79 19.72 13.68
CA ASN A 305 -19.98 19.78 12.83
C ASN A 305 -20.12 21.16 12.15
N SER A 306 -19.44 21.34 11.01
CA SER A 306 -19.76 22.44 10.09
C SER A 306 -19.74 21.91 8.65
N ALA A 307 -20.83 22.13 7.91
CA ALA A 307 -21.08 21.61 6.56
C ALA A 307 -20.07 22.06 5.47
N SER A 308 -19.11 22.92 5.80
CA SER A 308 -18.12 23.49 4.86
C SER A 308 -16.73 22.84 4.93
N ARG A 309 -16.59 21.67 5.54
CA ARG A 309 -15.28 21.07 5.84
C ARG A 309 -15.09 19.74 5.12
N VAL A 310 -14.38 19.82 4.00
CA VAL A 310 -13.96 18.69 3.17
C VAL A 310 -13.08 17.72 3.98
N PRO A 311 -13.46 16.44 4.11
CA PRO A 311 -12.68 15.43 4.84
C PRO A 311 -11.42 14.99 4.09
N TRP A 312 -11.43 15.11 2.76
CA TRP A 312 -10.38 14.67 1.87
C TRP A 312 -10.23 15.63 0.70
N THR A 313 -9.11 16.31 0.64
CA THR A 313 -8.74 17.18 -0.48
C THR A 313 -7.49 16.60 -1.14
N ASN A 314 -7.56 16.25 -2.42
CA ASN A 314 -6.40 15.70 -3.12
C ASN A 314 -6.21 16.40 -4.46
N ASN A 315 -5.11 17.13 -4.60
CA ASN A 315 -4.66 17.80 -5.82
C ASN A 315 -3.42 17.11 -6.43
N GLY A 316 -2.90 16.06 -5.80
CA GLY A 316 -1.73 15.29 -6.22
C GLY A 316 -2.11 13.86 -6.61
N THR A 317 -1.38 12.88 -6.09
CA THR A 317 -1.65 11.46 -6.29
C THR A 317 -1.61 10.75 -4.95
N PHE A 318 -2.67 10.04 -4.60
CA PHE A 318 -2.68 9.10 -3.49
C PHE A 318 -2.59 7.68 -4.03
N ASN A 319 -1.66 6.89 -3.52
CA ASN A 319 -1.50 5.47 -3.82
C ASN A 319 -1.69 4.66 -2.53
N GLY A 320 -2.80 3.92 -2.46
CA GLY A 320 -3.25 3.22 -1.27
C GLY A 320 -2.42 1.98 -0.91
N GLY A 321 -1.64 1.41 -1.83
CA GLY A 321 -0.86 0.20 -1.57
C GLY A 321 -1.74 -0.95 -1.06
N THR A 322 -1.52 -1.40 0.16
CA THR A 322 -2.37 -2.37 0.87
C THR A 322 -3.19 -1.74 2.01
N ALA A 323 -3.17 -0.42 2.16
CA ALA A 323 -3.78 0.29 3.28
C ALA A 323 -5.31 0.37 3.19
N THR A 324 -5.94 0.62 4.34
CA THR A 324 -7.35 0.97 4.45
C THR A 324 -7.50 2.45 4.74
N VAL A 325 -8.36 3.13 3.97
CA VAL A 325 -8.83 4.48 4.28
C VAL A 325 -10.24 4.39 4.83
N THR A 326 -10.42 4.84 6.08
CA THR A 326 -11.70 4.79 6.79
C THR A 326 -12.30 6.18 6.94
N PHE A 327 -13.48 6.41 6.38
CA PHE A 327 -14.28 7.60 6.58
C PHE A 327 -15.27 7.38 7.73
N ASN A 328 -14.89 7.84 8.92
CA ASN A 328 -15.67 7.69 10.16
C ASN A 328 -16.33 9.00 10.63
N GLY A 329 -16.15 10.06 9.85
CA GLY A 329 -16.70 11.39 10.09
C GLY A 329 -18.17 11.54 9.67
N ASP A 330 -18.88 12.49 10.25
CA ASP A 330 -20.28 12.83 9.92
C ASP A 330 -20.41 13.96 8.87
N SER A 331 -19.29 14.55 8.42
CA SER A 331 -19.31 15.62 7.42
C SER A 331 -19.95 15.19 6.10
N SER A 332 -20.92 15.98 5.65
CA SER A 332 -21.57 15.86 4.34
C SER A 332 -20.83 16.60 3.22
N ALA A 333 -19.75 17.33 3.54
CA ALA A 333 -18.97 18.05 2.54
C ALA A 333 -18.33 17.07 1.55
N ALA A 334 -18.43 17.39 0.27
CA ALA A 334 -17.83 16.61 -0.80
C ALA A 334 -16.29 16.57 -0.65
N MET A 335 -15.68 15.48 -1.10
CA MET A 335 -14.27 15.43 -1.46
C MET A 335 -13.96 16.56 -2.46
N ASP A 336 -12.73 17.06 -2.41
CA ASP A 336 -12.28 18.17 -3.25
C ASP A 336 -10.90 17.89 -3.86
N GLY A 337 -10.54 18.71 -4.83
CA GLY A 337 -9.30 18.62 -5.59
C GLY A 337 -9.43 17.80 -6.87
N ILE A 338 -8.43 17.95 -7.73
CA ILE A 338 -8.37 17.39 -9.09
C ILE A 338 -7.37 16.22 -9.21
N GLY A 339 -6.83 15.76 -8.09
CA GLY A 339 -5.80 14.73 -8.02
C GLY A 339 -6.36 13.33 -8.23
N VAL A 340 -5.44 12.37 -8.33
CA VAL A 340 -5.76 10.95 -8.53
C VAL A 340 -5.90 10.25 -7.17
N ASN A 341 -7.05 9.62 -6.94
CA ASN A 341 -7.35 8.88 -5.71
C ASN A 341 -7.29 7.37 -5.94
N ASN A 342 -6.10 6.77 -5.84
CA ASN A 342 -5.94 5.32 -5.92
C ASN A 342 -6.03 4.72 -4.51
N PHE A 343 -7.23 4.39 -4.06
CA PHE A 343 -7.43 3.66 -2.81
C PHE A 343 -7.15 2.17 -2.98
N ASN A 344 -6.83 1.50 -1.87
CA ASN A 344 -6.88 0.04 -1.83
C ASN A 344 -8.18 -0.41 -1.16
N HIS A 345 -8.26 -0.40 0.18
CA HIS A 345 -9.53 -0.64 0.87
C HIS A 345 -10.20 0.67 1.27
N VAL A 346 -11.50 0.81 0.99
CA VAL A 346 -12.34 1.94 1.42
C VAL A 346 -13.38 1.44 2.41
N VAL A 347 -13.43 2.06 3.58
CA VAL A 347 -14.46 1.82 4.59
C VAL A 347 -15.20 3.13 4.87
N ILE A 348 -16.50 3.14 4.60
CA ILE A 348 -17.40 4.23 4.97
C ILE A 348 -18.11 3.80 6.24
N ALA A 349 -17.55 4.17 7.39
CA ALA A 349 -18.15 3.89 8.69
C ALA A 349 -19.28 4.86 9.03
N ASN A 350 -19.22 6.10 8.52
CA ASN A 350 -20.26 7.10 8.71
C ASN A 350 -20.61 7.82 7.40
N THR A 351 -20.01 8.96 7.06
CA THR A 351 -20.31 9.67 5.81
C THR A 351 -19.09 9.81 4.91
N LEU A 352 -19.29 9.51 3.62
CA LEU A 352 -18.39 9.90 2.53
C LEU A 352 -19.22 10.52 1.41
N ASN A 353 -18.98 11.79 1.09
CA ASN A 353 -19.51 12.43 -0.11
C ASN A 353 -18.38 12.58 -1.14
N ALA A 354 -18.44 11.86 -2.25
CA ALA A 354 -17.44 11.92 -3.31
C ALA A 354 -17.50 13.20 -4.15
N GLY A 355 -18.66 13.88 -4.19
CA GLY A 355 -18.84 15.02 -5.09
C GLY A 355 -18.54 14.64 -6.54
N SER A 356 -17.54 15.28 -7.14
CA SER A 356 -17.04 14.97 -8.49
C SER A 356 -15.72 14.20 -8.50
N ALA A 357 -15.19 13.81 -7.34
CA ALA A 357 -13.91 13.12 -7.26
C ALA A 357 -14.06 11.65 -7.64
N ASP A 358 -13.32 11.20 -8.65
CA ASP A 358 -13.26 9.78 -9.01
C ASP A 358 -12.43 8.98 -7.99
N LEU A 359 -12.84 7.73 -7.76
CA LEU A 359 -12.23 6.81 -6.80
C LEU A 359 -11.81 5.53 -7.51
N ASN A 360 -10.50 5.30 -7.60
CA ASN A 360 -9.96 4.01 -8.02
C ASN A 360 -9.78 3.14 -6.76
N VAL A 361 -10.21 1.88 -6.82
CA VAL A 361 -10.29 0.97 -5.68
C VAL A 361 -9.69 -0.37 -6.06
N ALA A 362 -8.45 -0.60 -5.64
CA ALA A 362 -7.75 -1.85 -5.90
C ALA A 362 -8.24 -3.02 -5.00
N GLY A 363 -8.76 -2.68 -3.82
CA GLY A 363 -9.14 -3.64 -2.79
C GLY A 363 -10.64 -3.68 -2.55
N ASN A 364 -11.04 -3.59 -1.28
CA ASN A 364 -12.41 -3.86 -0.85
C ASN A 364 -13.19 -2.58 -0.61
N TRP A 365 -14.49 -2.63 -0.87
CA TRP A 365 -15.43 -1.57 -0.56
C TRP A 365 -16.37 -2.00 0.55
N THR A 366 -16.42 -1.26 1.65
CA THR A 366 -17.35 -1.51 2.76
C THR A 366 -18.14 -0.24 3.08
N ASN A 367 -19.45 -0.27 2.89
CA ASN A 367 -20.34 0.85 3.23
C ASN A 367 -21.26 0.50 4.41
N ASN A 368 -20.97 1.06 5.58
CA ASN A 368 -21.79 0.93 6.78
C ASN A 368 -22.57 2.21 7.10
N GLY A 369 -22.46 3.24 6.26
CA GLY A 369 -23.05 4.54 6.48
C GLY A 369 -23.67 5.12 5.21
N ILE A 370 -23.35 6.38 4.91
CA ILE A 370 -23.88 7.14 3.77
C ILE A 370 -22.76 7.39 2.76
N PHE A 371 -22.95 6.88 1.54
CA PHE A 371 -22.14 7.25 0.39
C PHE A 371 -22.92 8.23 -0.51
N GLY A 372 -22.49 9.49 -0.52
CA GLY A 372 -22.96 10.50 -1.47
C GLY A 372 -22.12 10.45 -2.74
N ALA A 373 -22.58 9.76 -3.78
CA ALA A 373 -21.78 9.57 -4.99
C ALA A 373 -21.56 10.84 -5.83
N GLY A 374 -22.45 11.84 -5.73
CA GLY A 374 -22.40 13.04 -6.58
C GLY A 374 -22.35 12.67 -8.06
N THR A 375 -21.36 13.16 -8.79
CA THR A 375 -21.09 12.82 -10.20
C THR A 375 -19.89 11.88 -10.38
N SER A 376 -19.32 11.36 -9.28
CA SER A 376 -18.11 10.53 -9.32
C SER A 376 -18.27 9.23 -10.10
N THR A 377 -17.13 8.71 -10.52
CA THR A 377 -16.94 7.34 -10.98
C THR A 377 -16.15 6.57 -9.95
N VAL A 378 -16.67 5.41 -9.54
CA VAL A 378 -15.91 4.42 -8.77
C VAL A 378 -15.42 3.35 -9.72
N THR A 379 -14.12 3.10 -9.74
CA THR A 379 -13.47 2.12 -10.61
C THR A 379 -12.78 1.07 -9.76
N PHE A 380 -13.15 -0.21 -9.92
CA PHE A 380 -12.38 -1.31 -9.36
C PHE A 380 -11.29 -1.75 -10.35
N ASP A 381 -10.02 -1.70 -9.93
CA ASP A 381 -8.85 -1.82 -10.82
C ASP A 381 -7.66 -2.64 -10.26
N GLY A 382 -7.86 -3.37 -9.16
CA GLY A 382 -6.76 -4.00 -8.42
C GLY A 382 -6.18 -5.30 -8.99
N GLY A 383 -6.65 -5.78 -10.13
CA GLY A 383 -6.15 -7.01 -10.78
C GLY A 383 -6.38 -8.30 -9.98
N SER A 384 -7.14 -8.23 -8.88
CA SER A 384 -7.54 -9.36 -8.04
C SER A 384 -9.03 -9.23 -7.70
N THR A 385 -9.56 -10.15 -6.89
CA THR A 385 -10.96 -10.11 -6.48
C THR A 385 -11.18 -9.13 -5.32
N SER A 386 -11.83 -8.02 -5.61
CA SER A 386 -12.41 -7.09 -4.64
C SER A 386 -13.71 -7.63 -4.07
N THR A 387 -13.96 -7.43 -2.78
CA THR A 387 -15.26 -7.71 -2.17
C THR A 387 -16.04 -6.42 -1.91
N TYR A 388 -17.32 -6.42 -2.28
CA TYR A 388 -18.29 -5.42 -1.86
C TYR A 388 -19.03 -5.91 -0.61
N GLY A 389 -19.17 -5.04 0.39
CA GLY A 389 -19.93 -5.34 1.58
C GLY A 389 -20.34 -4.10 2.38
N GLY A 390 -20.74 -4.36 3.62
CA GLY A 390 -21.25 -3.36 4.56
C GLY A 390 -22.75 -3.50 4.81
N SER A 391 -23.25 -2.76 5.80
CA SER A 391 -24.65 -2.82 6.24
C SER A 391 -25.59 -1.88 5.47
N SER A 392 -25.06 -0.99 4.64
CA SER A 392 -25.82 0.03 3.90
C SER A 392 -25.78 -0.21 2.40
N THR A 393 -26.90 0.00 1.71
CA THR A 393 -26.94 -0.01 0.24
C THR A 393 -26.09 1.15 -0.30
N THR A 394 -25.17 0.85 -1.21
CA THR A 394 -24.40 1.86 -1.94
C THR A 394 -25.11 2.18 -3.26
N THR A 395 -25.38 3.46 -3.51
CA THR A 395 -25.75 3.94 -4.84
C THR A 395 -24.54 4.65 -5.44
N PHE A 396 -23.88 4.00 -6.39
CA PHE A 396 -22.83 4.63 -7.18
C PHE A 396 -23.46 5.57 -8.22
N ASN A 397 -22.77 6.64 -8.62
CA ASN A 397 -23.22 7.42 -9.76
C ASN A 397 -22.79 6.74 -11.06
N ASN A 398 -21.48 6.59 -11.27
CA ASN A 398 -20.94 5.68 -12.27
C ASN A 398 -20.11 4.59 -11.58
N LEU A 399 -20.15 3.38 -12.12
CA LEU A 399 -19.36 2.24 -11.66
C LEU A 399 -18.63 1.59 -12.84
N ALA A 400 -17.33 1.34 -12.67
CA ALA A 400 -16.51 0.59 -13.62
C ALA A 400 -15.81 -0.58 -12.93
N VAL A 401 -15.72 -1.72 -13.59
CA VAL A 401 -14.86 -2.84 -13.22
C VAL A 401 -13.87 -3.06 -14.36
N SER A 402 -12.59 -2.89 -14.08
CA SER A 402 -11.52 -2.91 -15.08
C SER A 402 -11.15 -4.34 -15.52
N PRO A 403 -10.52 -4.51 -16.70
CA PRO A 403 -9.99 -5.80 -17.13
C PRO A 403 -9.09 -6.46 -16.09
N GLY A 404 -9.18 -7.79 -15.97
CA GLY A 404 -8.42 -8.57 -14.99
C GLY A 404 -8.84 -8.40 -13.52
N THR A 405 -9.80 -7.52 -13.23
CA THR A 405 -10.35 -7.33 -11.88
C THR A 405 -11.68 -8.06 -11.72
N ALA A 406 -11.95 -8.59 -10.53
CA ALA A 406 -13.24 -9.15 -10.18
C ALA A 406 -13.87 -8.39 -9.01
N LEU A 407 -15.16 -8.09 -9.08
CA LEU A 407 -15.92 -7.52 -7.98
C LEU A 407 -16.97 -8.54 -7.51
N ASP A 408 -16.76 -9.08 -6.31
CA ASP A 408 -17.68 -10.01 -5.66
C ASP A 408 -18.63 -9.27 -4.71
N VAL A 409 -19.92 -9.31 -5.01
CA VAL A 409 -20.99 -8.74 -4.18
C VAL A 409 -21.55 -9.73 -3.14
N GLY A 410 -21.08 -10.97 -3.15
CA GLY A 410 -21.50 -12.02 -2.21
C GLY A 410 -23.01 -12.26 -2.25
N ALA A 411 -23.60 -12.49 -1.07
CA ALA A 411 -25.05 -12.62 -0.87
C ALA A 411 -25.72 -11.28 -0.51
N ASN A 412 -24.95 -10.19 -0.43
CA ASN A 412 -25.49 -8.88 -0.08
C ASN A 412 -26.45 -8.41 -1.18
N ALA A 413 -27.44 -7.61 -0.78
CA ALA A 413 -28.29 -6.91 -1.72
C ALA A 413 -27.42 -6.10 -2.69
N LEU A 414 -27.75 -6.17 -3.98
CA LEU A 414 -27.06 -5.48 -5.06
C LEU A 414 -26.89 -3.99 -4.71
N PHE A 415 -25.77 -3.40 -5.14
CA PHE A 415 -25.63 -1.96 -5.18
C PHE A 415 -26.50 -1.37 -6.30
N ASN A 416 -26.77 -0.07 -6.23
CA ASN A 416 -27.41 0.67 -7.31
C ASN A 416 -26.37 1.45 -8.11
N VAL A 417 -26.67 1.73 -9.38
CA VAL A 417 -25.89 2.63 -10.24
C VAL A 417 -26.83 3.66 -10.84
N ALA A 418 -26.69 4.93 -10.45
CA ALA A 418 -27.62 5.97 -10.87
C ALA A 418 -27.49 6.29 -12.37
N SER A 419 -26.27 6.23 -12.93
CA SER A 419 -25.96 6.63 -14.30
C SER A 419 -25.35 5.46 -15.10
N THR A 420 -24.02 5.35 -15.19
CA THR A 420 -23.36 4.42 -16.11
C THR A 420 -22.69 3.27 -15.37
N MET A 421 -22.93 2.04 -15.85
CA MET A 421 -22.23 0.85 -15.39
C MET A 421 -21.39 0.26 -16.53
N THR A 422 -20.08 0.14 -16.31
CA THR A 422 -19.16 -0.50 -17.25
C THR A 422 -18.55 -1.74 -16.60
N ASN A 423 -18.68 -2.89 -17.25
CA ASN A 423 -18.01 -4.11 -16.82
C ASN A 423 -17.08 -4.58 -17.95
N ASP A 424 -15.78 -4.36 -17.76
CA ASP A 424 -14.71 -4.92 -18.59
C ASP A 424 -13.91 -5.99 -17.81
N GLY A 425 -14.24 -6.19 -16.52
CA GLY A 425 -13.74 -7.25 -15.67
C GLY A 425 -14.80 -8.32 -15.43
N THR A 426 -14.87 -8.81 -14.19
CA THR A 426 -15.83 -9.84 -13.78
C THR A 426 -16.66 -9.36 -12.59
N LEU A 427 -17.98 -9.47 -12.69
CA LEU A 427 -18.88 -9.31 -11.55
C LEU A 427 -19.27 -10.68 -11.04
N ARG A 428 -19.24 -10.88 -9.71
CA ARG A 428 -19.61 -12.15 -9.07
C ARG A 428 -20.67 -11.93 -8.00
N GLN A 429 -21.66 -12.81 -7.95
CA GLN A 429 -22.69 -12.83 -6.91
C GLN A 429 -22.94 -14.27 -6.48
N THR A 430 -23.13 -14.48 -5.18
CA THR A 430 -23.50 -15.79 -4.62
C THR A 430 -24.76 -15.67 -3.79
N GLN A 431 -25.84 -16.31 -4.21
CA GLN A 431 -27.10 -16.33 -3.47
C GLN A 431 -27.85 -17.64 -3.70
N THR A 432 -28.88 -17.88 -2.89
CA THR A 432 -29.69 -19.09 -2.99
C THR A 432 -30.65 -19.00 -4.19
N ALA A 433 -30.68 -20.04 -5.03
CA ALA A 433 -31.60 -20.15 -6.16
C ALA A 433 -32.51 -21.38 -6.00
N ASN A 434 -33.72 -21.18 -5.45
CA ASN A 434 -34.66 -22.24 -5.11
C ASN A 434 -36.06 -21.94 -5.66
N GLY A 435 -36.45 -22.57 -6.76
CA GLY A 435 -37.75 -22.37 -7.42
C GLY A 435 -38.02 -20.93 -7.88
N GLY A 436 -38.95 -20.76 -8.82
CA GLY A 436 -39.25 -19.44 -9.41
C GLY A 436 -38.07 -18.87 -10.21
N THR A 437 -38.14 -17.61 -10.65
CA THR A 437 -37.01 -16.96 -11.34
C THR A 437 -36.18 -16.15 -10.36
N VAL A 438 -34.87 -16.38 -10.34
CA VAL A 438 -33.91 -15.66 -9.51
C VAL A 438 -32.93 -14.89 -10.40
N ALA A 439 -32.92 -13.58 -10.25
CA ALA A 439 -32.04 -12.67 -10.98
C ALA A 439 -30.67 -12.59 -10.32
N PHE A 440 -29.61 -12.75 -11.10
CA PHE A 440 -28.22 -12.57 -10.70
C PHE A 440 -27.61 -11.40 -11.46
N LEU A 441 -26.93 -10.52 -10.73
CA LEU A 441 -26.18 -9.39 -11.27
C LEU A 441 -27.03 -8.46 -12.15
N ASN A 442 -28.32 -8.31 -11.84
CA ASN A 442 -29.20 -7.33 -12.48
C ASN A 442 -29.19 -6.02 -11.67
N VAL A 443 -28.41 -5.04 -12.10
CA VAL A 443 -28.22 -3.76 -11.38
C VAL A 443 -29.21 -2.72 -11.90
N THR A 444 -29.84 -1.97 -10.99
CA THR A 444 -30.73 -0.85 -11.32
C THR A 444 -30.18 0.47 -10.79
N ASP A 445 -30.88 1.57 -11.11
CA ASP A 445 -30.66 2.89 -10.53
C ASP A 445 -31.22 3.05 -9.11
N GLY A 446 -31.67 1.96 -8.47
CA GLY A 446 -32.43 1.98 -7.22
C GLY A 446 -33.92 2.21 -7.43
N GLY A 447 -34.35 2.46 -8.68
CA GLY A 447 -35.72 2.45 -9.13
C GLY A 447 -35.96 1.30 -10.12
N ALA A 448 -36.72 1.59 -11.17
CA ALA A 448 -37.12 0.61 -12.18
C ALA A 448 -36.17 0.54 -13.39
N THR A 449 -35.17 1.43 -13.49
CA THR A 449 -34.28 1.47 -14.65
C THR A 449 -33.12 0.51 -14.44
N ALA A 450 -33.08 -0.57 -15.23
CA ALA A 450 -31.91 -1.44 -15.25
C ALA A 450 -30.72 -0.73 -15.89
N ARG A 451 -29.54 -0.89 -15.28
CA ARG A 451 -28.24 -0.39 -15.76
C ARG A 451 -27.33 -1.51 -16.25
N TYR A 452 -27.54 -2.73 -15.78
CA TYR A 452 -26.76 -3.88 -16.18
C TYR A 452 -27.57 -5.15 -15.95
N TYR A 453 -27.45 -6.12 -16.84
CA TYR A 453 -28.17 -7.39 -16.77
C TYR A 453 -27.18 -8.56 -16.72
N GLY A 454 -27.29 -9.44 -15.73
CA GLY A 454 -26.49 -10.65 -15.63
C GLY A 454 -27.21 -11.83 -16.26
N VAL A 455 -27.82 -12.66 -15.41
CA VAL A 455 -28.63 -13.81 -15.82
C VAL A 455 -29.86 -13.94 -14.94
N ASP A 456 -30.94 -14.45 -15.51
CA ASP A 456 -32.10 -14.90 -14.74
C ASP A 456 -32.15 -16.43 -14.79
N ILE A 457 -32.20 -17.08 -13.62
CA ILE A 457 -32.24 -18.54 -13.51
C ILE A 457 -33.59 -18.96 -12.97
N THR A 458 -34.29 -19.82 -13.71
CA THR A 458 -35.55 -20.45 -13.30
C THR A 458 -35.33 -21.94 -13.08
N PRO A 459 -34.93 -22.38 -11.87
CA PRO A 459 -34.70 -23.80 -11.61
C PRO A 459 -36.00 -24.57 -11.39
N ASN A 460 -36.07 -25.78 -11.95
CA ASN A 460 -37.14 -26.75 -11.68
C ASN A 460 -36.83 -27.56 -10.42
N GLY A 461 -36.60 -26.84 -9.30
CA GLY A 461 -36.15 -27.39 -8.03
C GLY A 461 -35.23 -26.43 -7.29
N SER A 462 -34.35 -26.98 -6.45
CA SER A 462 -33.36 -26.23 -5.68
C SER A 462 -31.97 -26.42 -6.26
N LEU A 463 -31.34 -25.33 -6.70
CA LEU A 463 -29.91 -25.28 -7.02
C LEU A 463 -29.05 -25.07 -5.76
N GLY A 464 -29.69 -24.73 -4.64
CA GLY A 464 -29.05 -24.36 -3.39
C GLY A 464 -28.29 -23.04 -3.51
N SER A 465 -27.14 -22.94 -2.85
CA SER A 465 -26.26 -21.78 -3.03
C SER A 465 -25.71 -21.81 -4.45
N THR A 466 -25.86 -20.71 -5.18
CA THR A 466 -25.43 -20.59 -6.58
C THR A 466 -24.56 -19.36 -6.72
N THR A 467 -23.36 -19.55 -7.25
CA THR A 467 -22.46 -18.47 -7.62
C THR A 467 -22.58 -18.21 -9.11
N VAL A 468 -22.85 -16.97 -9.48
CA VAL A 468 -22.80 -16.50 -10.86
C VAL A 468 -21.67 -15.48 -10.99
N ALA A 469 -20.81 -15.67 -11.98
CA ALA A 469 -19.85 -14.68 -12.44
C ALA A 469 -20.12 -14.31 -13.90
N VAL A 470 -20.13 -13.01 -14.19
CA VAL A 470 -20.31 -12.46 -15.54
C VAL A 470 -19.14 -11.56 -15.88
N SER A 471 -18.37 -12.00 -16.86
CA SER A 471 -17.22 -11.28 -17.40
C SER A 471 -17.67 -10.48 -18.62
N GLY A 472 -17.68 -9.15 -18.53
CA GLY A 472 -18.17 -8.24 -19.58
C GLY A 472 -17.08 -7.77 -20.53
N ASN A 473 -17.44 -7.44 -21.76
CA ASN A 473 -16.53 -7.00 -22.83
C ASN A 473 -15.32 -7.92 -23.11
N GLN A 474 -15.42 -9.19 -22.72
CA GLN A 474 -14.39 -10.19 -22.93
C GLN A 474 -15.00 -11.55 -23.25
N VAL A 475 -14.26 -12.38 -23.97
CA VAL A 475 -14.71 -13.73 -24.34
C VAL A 475 -14.40 -14.72 -23.22
N CYS A 476 -15.13 -15.83 -23.13
CA CYS A 476 -14.73 -16.93 -22.25
C CYS A 476 -13.34 -17.41 -22.61
N SER A 477 -12.49 -17.65 -21.60
CA SER A 477 -11.13 -18.14 -21.81
C SER A 477 -11.09 -19.52 -22.45
N GLN A 478 -12.20 -20.26 -22.48
CA GLN A 478 -12.35 -21.57 -23.12
C GLN A 478 -12.96 -21.50 -24.53
N ALA A 479 -13.44 -20.33 -24.97
CA ALA A 479 -14.17 -20.14 -26.23
C ALA A 479 -13.35 -19.31 -27.25
N THR A 480 -12.96 -19.91 -28.37
CA THR A 480 -12.42 -19.17 -29.53
C THR A 480 -13.44 -19.05 -30.67
N GLY A 481 -13.07 -18.29 -31.71
CA GLY A 481 -13.89 -18.10 -32.91
C GLY A 481 -14.88 -16.95 -32.79
N SER A 482 -14.54 -15.92 -32.02
CA SER A 482 -15.34 -14.69 -31.86
C SER A 482 -16.75 -14.92 -31.31
N PRO A 483 -16.93 -15.52 -30.11
CA PRO A 483 -18.21 -15.49 -29.41
C PRO A 483 -18.57 -14.04 -29.01
N VAL A 484 -19.81 -13.83 -28.57
CA VAL A 484 -20.19 -12.58 -27.89
C VAL A 484 -19.16 -12.28 -26.79
N ARG A 485 -18.77 -11.01 -26.63
CA ARG A 485 -17.83 -10.54 -25.60
C ARG A 485 -18.49 -10.50 -24.22
N ARG A 486 -18.98 -11.65 -23.78
CA ARG A 486 -19.54 -11.88 -22.47
C ARG A 486 -19.41 -13.35 -22.08
N CYS A 487 -18.80 -13.61 -20.94
CA CYS A 487 -18.68 -14.96 -20.39
C CYS A 487 -19.56 -15.13 -19.16
N PHE A 488 -20.17 -16.30 -19.03
CA PHE A 488 -21.02 -16.65 -17.90
C PHE A 488 -20.49 -17.90 -17.21
N GLU A 489 -20.18 -17.78 -15.93
CA GLU A 489 -19.88 -18.90 -15.05
C GLU A 489 -21.01 -19.01 -14.02
N ILE A 490 -21.67 -20.16 -13.96
CA ILE A 490 -22.75 -20.50 -13.03
C ILE A 490 -22.35 -21.76 -12.28
N SER A 491 -22.20 -21.68 -10.97
CA SER A 491 -21.77 -22.78 -10.10
C SER A 491 -22.77 -22.98 -8.98
N PRO A 492 -23.80 -23.83 -9.17
CA PRO A 492 -24.74 -24.20 -8.12
C PRO A 492 -24.20 -25.32 -7.23
N THR A 493 -24.64 -25.37 -5.97
CA THR A 493 -24.31 -26.47 -5.04
C THR A 493 -25.04 -27.78 -5.34
N SER A 494 -26.20 -27.70 -5.98
CA SER A 494 -27.02 -28.83 -6.40
C SER A 494 -27.41 -28.64 -7.85
N VAL A 495 -27.55 -29.73 -8.59
CA VAL A 495 -27.92 -29.68 -10.01
C VAL A 495 -29.37 -30.09 -10.18
N VAL A 496 -30.17 -29.19 -10.74
CA VAL A 496 -31.53 -29.45 -11.23
C VAL A 496 -31.70 -28.83 -12.61
N SER A 497 -32.59 -29.42 -13.43
CA SER A 497 -32.94 -28.84 -14.73
C SER A 497 -33.43 -27.40 -14.56
N SER A 498 -32.89 -26.48 -15.34
CA SER A 498 -33.15 -25.06 -15.19
C SER A 498 -33.28 -24.36 -16.54
N ALA A 499 -34.15 -23.36 -16.63
CA ALA A 499 -34.09 -22.37 -17.70
C ALA A 499 -33.18 -21.22 -17.26
N VAL A 500 -32.32 -20.73 -18.15
CA VAL A 500 -31.43 -19.59 -17.87
C VAL A 500 -31.55 -18.57 -18.99
N THR A 501 -31.88 -17.33 -18.65
CA THR A 501 -31.86 -16.20 -19.58
C THR A 501 -30.51 -15.50 -19.47
N PHE A 502 -29.74 -15.53 -20.55
CA PHE A 502 -28.41 -14.91 -20.64
C PHE A 502 -28.52 -13.54 -21.29
N TYR A 503 -28.20 -12.48 -20.55
CA TYR A 503 -28.25 -11.11 -21.07
C TYR A 503 -26.88 -10.62 -21.52
N PHE A 504 -26.85 -9.81 -22.57
CA PHE A 504 -25.64 -9.18 -23.13
C PHE A 504 -25.97 -7.84 -23.81
N ARG A 505 -24.92 -7.07 -24.12
CA ARG A 505 -25.05 -5.74 -24.75
C ARG A 505 -24.88 -5.81 -26.26
N ASP A 506 -25.53 -4.90 -26.99
CA ASP A 506 -25.32 -4.74 -28.44
C ASP A 506 -23.83 -4.54 -28.78
N ALA A 507 -23.10 -3.78 -27.96
CA ALA A 507 -21.67 -3.54 -28.13
C ALA A 507 -20.80 -4.81 -27.98
N GLU A 508 -21.33 -5.87 -27.37
CA GLU A 508 -20.60 -7.13 -27.15
C GLU A 508 -20.76 -8.11 -28.32
N LEU A 509 -21.70 -7.88 -29.23
CA LEU A 509 -21.86 -8.66 -30.47
C LEU A 509 -20.61 -8.58 -31.35
N GLN A 510 -20.29 -9.69 -32.00
CA GLN A 510 -19.22 -9.77 -33.00
C GLN A 510 -19.77 -9.66 -34.42
N ALA A 511 -18.90 -9.35 -35.38
CA ALA A 511 -19.27 -9.24 -36.79
C ALA A 511 -19.99 -10.51 -37.29
N GLY A 512 -21.15 -10.32 -37.92
CA GLY A 512 -21.96 -11.42 -38.46
C GLY A 512 -22.86 -12.13 -37.43
N GLN A 513 -22.89 -11.68 -36.18
CA GLN A 513 -23.85 -12.17 -35.18
C GLN A 513 -25.10 -11.30 -35.14
N THR A 514 -26.25 -11.95 -35.10
CA THR A 514 -27.55 -11.35 -34.79
C THR A 514 -28.23 -12.13 -33.65
N LEU A 515 -29.14 -11.48 -32.93
CA LEU A 515 -29.90 -12.09 -31.84
C LEU A 515 -30.54 -13.45 -32.24
N ASP A 516 -31.14 -13.51 -33.42
CA ASP A 516 -31.78 -14.72 -33.94
C ASP A 516 -30.78 -15.83 -34.26
N SER A 517 -29.58 -15.46 -34.73
CA SER A 517 -28.52 -16.42 -35.08
C SER A 517 -27.82 -17.03 -33.87
N LEU A 518 -27.85 -16.37 -32.71
CA LEU A 518 -27.08 -16.81 -31.54
C LEU A 518 -27.63 -18.12 -30.97
N GLN A 519 -26.71 -19.03 -30.63
CA GLN A 519 -26.95 -20.23 -29.84
C GLN A 519 -26.21 -20.11 -28.51
N ILE A 520 -26.63 -20.91 -27.54
CA ILE A 520 -25.98 -21.03 -26.24
C ILE A 520 -25.13 -22.30 -26.23
N TRP A 521 -23.89 -22.17 -25.80
CA TRP A 521 -22.94 -23.25 -25.72
C TRP A 521 -22.49 -23.43 -24.28
N HIS A 522 -22.54 -24.65 -23.78
CA HIS A 522 -22.03 -25.05 -22.47
C HIS A 522 -20.73 -25.81 -22.66
N TYR A 523 -19.67 -25.42 -21.95
CA TYR A 523 -18.41 -26.16 -21.99
C TYR A 523 -18.44 -27.32 -20.99
N ASN A 524 -18.32 -28.55 -21.48
CA ASN A 524 -18.41 -29.76 -20.66
C ASN A 524 -17.07 -30.26 -20.09
N GLY A 525 -16.01 -29.46 -20.20
CA GLY A 525 -14.65 -29.84 -19.81
C GLY A 525 -13.77 -30.32 -20.97
N ALA A 526 -14.36 -30.73 -22.09
CA ALA A 526 -13.63 -31.17 -23.29
C ALA A 526 -14.05 -30.43 -24.57
N GLY A 527 -15.29 -29.98 -24.66
CA GLY A 527 -15.86 -29.31 -25.81
C GLY A 527 -17.11 -28.52 -25.46
N TRP A 528 -17.78 -28.02 -26.49
CA TRP A 528 -18.95 -27.16 -26.36
C TRP A 528 -20.22 -27.89 -26.78
N ASP A 529 -21.09 -28.18 -25.81
CA ASP A 529 -22.42 -28.75 -26.03
C ASP A 529 -23.41 -27.63 -26.31
N GLN A 530 -24.24 -27.81 -27.33
CA GLN A 530 -25.31 -26.85 -27.64
C GLN A 530 -26.45 -27.02 -26.63
N VAL A 531 -26.87 -25.91 -26.02
CA VAL A 531 -28.04 -25.86 -25.15
C VAL A 531 -29.31 -25.62 -25.98
N THR A 532 -30.43 -26.22 -25.58
CA THR A 532 -31.74 -25.98 -26.19
C THR A 532 -32.11 -24.51 -26.09
N LYS A 533 -32.23 -23.82 -27.23
CA LYS A 533 -32.59 -22.41 -27.30
C LYS A 533 -34.09 -22.23 -27.08
N GLY A 534 -34.45 -21.34 -26.15
CA GLY A 534 -35.80 -20.85 -25.87
C GLY A 534 -36.05 -19.47 -26.50
N ALA A 535 -36.66 -18.57 -25.73
CA ALA A 535 -36.96 -17.22 -26.19
C ALA A 535 -35.71 -16.35 -26.43
N THR A 536 -35.81 -15.42 -27.36
CA THR A 536 -34.85 -14.32 -27.57
C THR A 536 -35.57 -12.99 -27.63
N GLY A 537 -34.91 -11.92 -27.20
CA GLY A 537 -35.47 -10.58 -27.28
C GLY A 537 -34.54 -9.53 -26.68
N GLY A 538 -35.10 -8.35 -26.40
CA GLY A 538 -34.37 -7.23 -25.82
C GLY A 538 -33.77 -6.29 -26.86
N SER A 539 -32.99 -5.32 -26.37
CA SER A 539 -32.25 -4.33 -27.16
C SER A 539 -31.23 -3.62 -26.28
N GLY A 540 -30.22 -2.97 -26.88
CA GLY A 540 -29.27 -2.13 -26.16
C GLY A 540 -28.47 -2.94 -25.14
N GLU A 541 -28.64 -2.60 -23.87
CA GLU A 541 -27.93 -3.21 -22.74
C GLU A 541 -28.54 -4.55 -22.28
N GLY A 542 -29.74 -4.91 -22.76
CA GLY A 542 -30.54 -6.03 -22.26
C GLY A 542 -30.98 -7.02 -23.34
N ASN A 543 -30.17 -7.23 -24.38
CA ASN A 543 -30.42 -8.33 -25.31
C ASN A 543 -30.31 -9.66 -24.59
N PHE A 544 -31.14 -10.64 -24.94
CA PHE A 544 -31.11 -11.93 -24.27
C PHE A 544 -31.35 -13.13 -25.19
N VAL A 545 -30.75 -14.25 -24.78
CA VAL A 545 -31.06 -15.59 -25.29
C VAL A 545 -31.35 -16.50 -24.10
N GLN A 546 -32.49 -17.19 -24.12
CA GLN A 546 -32.87 -18.15 -23.09
C GLN A 546 -32.41 -19.56 -23.47
N GLY A 547 -31.79 -20.26 -22.53
CA GLY A 547 -31.51 -21.69 -22.60
C GLY A 547 -32.51 -22.47 -21.76
N LEU A 548 -32.93 -23.63 -22.26
CA LEU A 548 -33.88 -24.54 -21.64
C LEU A 548 -33.18 -25.85 -21.25
N ASP A 549 -33.74 -26.54 -20.25
CA ASP A 549 -33.33 -27.87 -19.81
C ASP A 549 -31.84 -28.01 -19.44
N ILE A 550 -31.25 -26.93 -18.92
CA ILE A 550 -29.84 -26.90 -18.51
C ILE A 550 -29.69 -27.73 -17.23
N SER A 551 -28.92 -28.82 -17.33
CA SER A 551 -28.62 -29.75 -16.23
C SER A 551 -27.11 -29.95 -16.01
N SER A 552 -26.29 -29.16 -16.68
CA SER A 552 -24.86 -29.03 -16.45
C SER A 552 -24.51 -27.55 -16.59
N PHE A 553 -23.59 -27.07 -15.76
CA PHE A 553 -23.32 -25.64 -15.65
C PHE A 553 -21.84 -25.33 -15.82
N SER A 554 -21.58 -24.13 -16.35
CA SER A 554 -20.29 -23.47 -16.55
C SER A 554 -19.26 -24.12 -17.48
N PRO A 555 -18.46 -23.26 -18.15
CA PRO A 555 -18.80 -21.91 -18.60
C PRO A 555 -19.84 -21.96 -19.72
N PHE A 556 -20.58 -20.85 -19.90
CA PHE A 556 -21.48 -20.66 -21.04
C PHE A 556 -20.98 -19.52 -21.94
N ALA A 557 -21.09 -19.72 -23.25
CA ALA A 557 -20.79 -18.72 -24.27
C ALA A 557 -21.93 -18.59 -25.29
N LEU A 558 -22.10 -17.40 -25.85
CA LEU A 558 -23.08 -17.13 -26.89
C LEU A 558 -22.37 -17.00 -28.24
N LYS A 559 -22.79 -17.79 -29.24
CA LYS A 559 -22.20 -17.77 -30.60
C LYS A 559 -23.15 -18.38 -31.61
N ASN A 560 -23.06 -17.97 -32.88
CA ASN A 560 -23.87 -18.50 -33.98
C ASN A 560 -23.52 -19.94 -34.42
N SER A 561 -22.40 -20.49 -33.93
CA SER A 561 -21.86 -21.81 -34.26
C SER A 561 -20.97 -22.29 -33.13
N SER A 562 -20.68 -23.60 -33.04
CA SER A 562 -19.87 -24.16 -31.96
C SER A 562 -18.53 -23.41 -31.79
N PRO A 563 -18.19 -22.90 -30.59
CA PRO A 563 -16.87 -22.34 -30.32
C PRO A 563 -15.77 -23.42 -30.42
N LEU A 564 -14.55 -23.05 -30.77
CA LEU A 564 -13.43 -24.00 -30.65
C LEU A 564 -12.90 -23.93 -29.21
N ALA A 565 -12.67 -25.09 -28.59
CA ALA A 565 -12.03 -25.18 -27.29
C ALA A 565 -10.57 -24.72 -27.36
N VAL A 566 -10.14 -23.92 -26.38
CA VAL A 566 -8.95 -23.03 -26.45
C VAL A 566 -7.57 -23.70 -26.44
N THR A 567 -7.43 -25.02 -26.39
CA THR A 567 -6.08 -25.58 -26.23
C THR A 567 -5.18 -25.43 -27.46
N VAL A 568 -5.71 -25.47 -28.70
CA VAL A 568 -4.88 -25.57 -29.92
C VAL A 568 -5.36 -24.62 -31.02
N ALA A 569 -4.45 -23.76 -31.50
CA ALA A 569 -4.62 -22.83 -32.61
C ALA A 569 -4.51 -23.53 -33.98
N ALA A 570 -3.60 -24.50 -34.10
CA ALA A 570 -3.34 -25.25 -35.33
C ALA A 570 -2.74 -26.63 -35.02
N PHE A 571 -3.06 -27.65 -35.84
CA PHE A 571 -2.43 -28.97 -35.79
C PHE A 571 -2.26 -29.51 -37.21
N ARG A 572 -1.03 -29.84 -37.61
CA ARG A 572 -0.65 -30.20 -38.98
C ARG A 572 0.33 -31.37 -38.98
N ALA A 573 0.22 -32.24 -39.98
CA ALA A 573 1.25 -33.22 -40.32
C ALA A 573 1.64 -33.01 -41.79
N ALA A 574 2.94 -32.99 -42.07
CA ALA A 574 3.45 -32.84 -43.42
C ALA A 574 4.70 -33.70 -43.61
N LEU A 575 4.87 -34.26 -44.82
CA LEU A 575 6.10 -34.95 -45.19
C LEU A 575 7.26 -33.96 -45.27
N HIS A 576 8.35 -34.27 -44.58
CA HIS A 576 9.62 -33.56 -44.64
C HIS A 576 10.75 -34.54 -44.95
N GLU A 577 11.26 -34.48 -46.18
CA GLU A 577 12.30 -35.38 -46.73
C GLU A 577 11.98 -36.89 -46.58
N ASP A 578 12.32 -37.48 -45.44
CA ASP A 578 12.24 -38.90 -45.09
C ASP A 578 11.31 -39.22 -43.88
N HIS A 579 10.75 -38.21 -43.22
CA HIS A 579 9.88 -38.36 -42.05
C HIS A 579 8.62 -37.50 -42.16
N ILE A 580 7.64 -37.71 -41.30
CA ILE A 580 6.50 -36.81 -41.16
C ILE A 580 6.77 -35.85 -39.99
N LEU A 581 6.80 -34.55 -40.29
CA LEU A 581 6.85 -33.50 -39.28
C LEU A 581 5.43 -33.15 -38.86
N VAL A 582 5.14 -33.34 -37.57
CA VAL A 582 3.88 -33.00 -36.95
C VAL A 582 4.06 -31.74 -36.11
N THR A 583 3.28 -30.68 -36.38
CA THR A 583 3.37 -29.41 -35.65
C THR A 583 2.03 -29.00 -35.06
N TRP A 584 2.06 -28.37 -33.89
CA TRP A 584 0.90 -27.70 -33.32
C TRP A 584 1.28 -26.41 -32.62
N GLU A 585 0.30 -25.52 -32.53
CA GLU A 585 0.39 -24.25 -31.81
C GLU A 585 -0.75 -24.18 -30.81
N THR A 586 -0.47 -23.74 -29.58
CA THR A 586 -1.49 -23.48 -28.57
C THR A 586 -1.85 -21.99 -28.59
N VAL A 587 -3.08 -21.64 -28.19
CA VAL A 587 -3.48 -20.23 -27.98
C VAL A 587 -3.23 -19.83 -26.53
N SER A 588 -3.46 -20.75 -25.59
CA SER A 588 -3.12 -20.62 -24.17
C SER A 588 -2.81 -21.99 -23.56
N GLU A 589 -2.12 -21.98 -22.41
CA GLU A 589 -1.70 -23.19 -21.66
C GLU A 589 -2.10 -23.10 -20.18
N LEU A 590 -3.21 -22.41 -19.87
CA LEU A 590 -3.70 -22.12 -18.52
C LEU A 590 -4.03 -23.38 -17.70
N ASP A 591 -4.63 -24.38 -18.33
CA ASP A 591 -4.97 -25.67 -17.71
C ASP A 591 -4.46 -26.82 -18.58
N LEU A 592 -3.14 -26.82 -18.81
CA LEU A 592 -2.50 -27.79 -19.68
C LEU A 592 -1.24 -28.35 -19.01
N ARG A 593 -1.26 -29.66 -18.75
CA ARG A 593 -0.09 -30.41 -18.29
C ARG A 593 0.81 -30.82 -19.45
N GLY A 594 0.22 -31.12 -20.60
CA GLY A 594 0.95 -31.50 -21.81
C GLY A 594 0.11 -32.34 -22.77
N PHE A 595 0.78 -33.04 -23.69
CA PHE A 595 0.15 -33.74 -24.80
C PHE A 595 0.59 -35.20 -24.97
N ASN A 596 -0.32 -36.01 -25.50
CA ASN A 596 -0.02 -37.28 -26.13
C ASN A 596 -0.28 -37.20 -27.63
N LEU A 597 0.61 -37.80 -28.41
CA LEU A 597 0.51 -37.87 -29.85
C LEU A 597 0.31 -39.32 -30.27
N TYR A 598 -0.69 -39.56 -31.11
CA TYR A 598 -1.05 -40.87 -31.62
C TYR A 598 -1.01 -40.91 -33.14
N ARG A 599 -0.74 -42.09 -33.69
CA ARG A 599 -0.71 -42.38 -35.12
C ARG A 599 -1.52 -43.64 -35.45
N ALA A 600 -2.19 -43.64 -36.59
CA ALA A 600 -2.87 -44.81 -37.16
C ALA A 600 -2.78 -44.81 -38.69
N GLY A 601 -3.00 -45.96 -39.32
CA GLY A 601 -3.16 -46.05 -40.79
C GLY A 601 -4.54 -45.65 -41.30
N SER A 602 -5.49 -45.41 -40.39
CA SER A 602 -6.85 -44.95 -40.71
C SER A 602 -7.45 -44.17 -39.54
N ARG A 603 -8.50 -43.37 -39.80
CA ARG A 603 -9.22 -42.63 -38.74
C ARG A 603 -9.90 -43.53 -37.70
N ALA A 604 -10.17 -44.80 -38.04
CA ALA A 604 -10.77 -45.77 -37.13
C ALA A 604 -9.75 -46.41 -36.18
N GLY A 605 -8.46 -46.14 -36.35
CA GLY A 605 -7.39 -46.82 -35.63
C GLY A 605 -6.97 -48.15 -36.30
N PRO A 606 -6.32 -49.06 -35.55
CA PRO A 606 -5.89 -48.91 -34.16
C PRO A 606 -4.86 -47.78 -33.99
N TRP A 607 -4.93 -47.09 -32.84
CA TRP A 607 -4.06 -45.95 -32.53
C TRP A 607 -2.81 -46.42 -31.78
N THR A 608 -1.64 -46.03 -32.28
CA THR A 608 -0.35 -46.22 -31.61
C THR A 608 0.09 -44.89 -31.01
N ARG A 609 0.38 -44.86 -29.70
CA ARG A 609 0.95 -43.67 -29.06
C ARG A 609 2.43 -43.55 -29.43
N LEU A 610 2.85 -42.38 -29.90
CA LEU A 610 4.21 -42.12 -30.38
C LEU A 610 5.15 -41.70 -29.25
N ASN A 611 4.67 -40.90 -28.29
CA ASN A 611 5.48 -40.40 -27.19
C ASN A 611 5.49 -41.36 -25.99
N ARG A 612 6.69 -41.67 -25.45
CA ARG A 612 6.86 -42.50 -24.24
C ARG A 612 6.48 -41.76 -22.95
N GLY A 613 6.87 -40.49 -22.85
CA GLY A 613 6.50 -39.57 -21.77
C GLY A 613 5.57 -38.48 -22.29
N LEU A 614 4.82 -37.82 -21.40
CA LEU A 614 3.96 -36.69 -21.76
C LEU A 614 4.81 -35.59 -22.41
N ILE A 615 4.37 -35.05 -23.56
CA ILE A 615 4.99 -33.88 -24.18
C ILE A 615 4.56 -32.68 -23.34
N GLY A 616 5.43 -32.24 -22.42
CA GLY A 616 5.07 -31.22 -21.44
C GLY A 616 4.64 -29.90 -22.09
N SER A 617 3.69 -29.21 -21.45
CA SER A 617 3.41 -27.81 -21.76
C SER A 617 4.70 -26.99 -21.61
N GLN A 618 4.96 -26.08 -22.55
CA GLN A 618 6.11 -25.18 -22.55
C GLN A 618 5.87 -23.97 -21.65
N ARG A 619 4.61 -23.63 -21.40
CA ARG A 619 4.20 -22.50 -20.54
C ARG A 619 3.05 -22.89 -19.61
N PRO A 620 3.25 -23.84 -18.67
CA PRO A 620 2.17 -24.31 -17.81
C PRO A 620 1.55 -23.16 -17.02
N GLY A 621 0.22 -23.01 -17.07
CA GLY A 621 -0.50 -21.96 -16.36
C GLY A 621 -0.44 -20.59 -17.05
N SER A 622 0.04 -20.49 -18.29
CA SER A 622 0.15 -19.23 -19.02
C SER A 622 -1.07 -18.96 -19.91
N PRO A 623 -1.58 -17.71 -19.96
CA PRO A 623 -2.55 -17.29 -20.95
C PRO A 623 -1.96 -17.19 -22.36
N GLU A 624 -0.63 -17.25 -22.51
CA GLU A 624 0.07 -17.29 -23.79
C GLU A 624 0.27 -18.73 -24.27
N GLY A 625 0.14 -18.93 -25.58
CA GLY A 625 0.43 -20.20 -26.25
C GLY A 625 1.92 -20.43 -26.57
N SER A 626 2.19 -21.57 -27.18
CA SER A 626 3.51 -22.01 -27.62
C SER A 626 3.39 -22.86 -28.88
N SER A 627 4.51 -23.00 -29.59
CA SER A 627 4.63 -23.89 -30.75
C SER A 627 5.36 -25.17 -30.37
N TYR A 628 4.99 -26.25 -31.04
CA TYR A 628 5.48 -27.59 -30.80
C TYR A 628 5.71 -28.32 -32.11
N GLN A 629 6.68 -29.22 -32.11
CA GLN A 629 6.98 -30.10 -33.22
C GLN A 629 7.33 -31.51 -32.75
N TRP A 630 6.99 -32.49 -33.57
CA TRP A 630 7.34 -33.90 -33.38
C TRP A 630 7.73 -34.52 -34.72
N GLU A 631 8.88 -35.18 -34.75
CA GLU A 631 9.38 -35.90 -35.92
C GLU A 631 8.99 -37.37 -35.84
N ASP A 632 8.26 -37.85 -36.84
CA ASP A 632 7.88 -39.25 -36.98
C ASP A 632 8.65 -39.91 -38.13
N SER A 633 9.82 -40.48 -37.80
CA SER A 633 10.70 -41.17 -38.75
C SER A 633 10.31 -42.64 -38.99
N ASP A 634 9.43 -43.20 -38.17
CA ASP A 634 9.03 -44.62 -38.24
C ASP A 634 7.89 -44.84 -39.26
N VAL A 635 8.03 -44.25 -40.44
CA VAL A 635 7.01 -44.18 -41.50
C VAL A 635 7.47 -44.92 -42.75
N SER A 636 6.57 -45.66 -43.39
CA SER A 636 6.88 -46.40 -44.62
C SER A 636 6.58 -45.56 -45.85
N ALA A 637 7.44 -45.63 -46.88
CA ALA A 637 7.26 -44.93 -48.15
C ALA A 637 5.92 -45.29 -48.84
N GLY A 638 5.25 -44.28 -49.41
CA GLY A 638 3.95 -44.42 -50.10
C GLY A 638 2.75 -44.68 -49.17
N THR A 639 2.88 -44.49 -47.87
CA THR A 639 1.84 -44.82 -46.86
C THR A 639 1.20 -43.54 -46.29
N ALA A 640 -0.12 -43.55 -46.13
CA ALA A 640 -0.87 -42.49 -45.46
C ALA A 640 -1.00 -42.79 -43.96
N TYR A 641 -0.76 -41.77 -43.14
CA TYR A 641 -0.88 -41.82 -41.70
C TYR A 641 -1.82 -40.73 -41.20
N VAL A 642 -2.65 -41.09 -40.23
CA VAL A 642 -3.51 -40.17 -39.48
C VAL A 642 -2.89 -39.94 -38.10
N TYR A 643 -2.83 -38.69 -37.69
CA TYR A 643 -2.34 -38.26 -36.38
C TYR A 643 -3.47 -37.69 -35.54
N ARG A 644 -3.43 -37.96 -34.23
CA ARG A 644 -4.34 -37.42 -33.23
C ARG A 644 -3.55 -36.83 -32.07
N LEU A 645 -3.85 -35.58 -31.73
CA LEU A 645 -3.30 -34.89 -30.57
C LEU A 645 -4.31 -34.98 -29.42
N GLU A 646 -3.84 -35.42 -28.26
CA GLU A 646 -4.61 -35.48 -27.01
C GLU A 646 -3.97 -34.52 -26.01
N ALA A 647 -4.74 -33.57 -25.50
CA ALA A 647 -4.32 -32.68 -24.42
C ALA A 647 -4.63 -33.33 -23.07
N ILE A 648 -3.73 -33.14 -22.11
CA ILE A 648 -3.89 -33.60 -20.73
C ILE A 648 -3.95 -32.36 -19.84
N SER A 649 -5.07 -32.15 -19.15
CA SER A 649 -5.26 -31.06 -18.19
C SER A 649 -4.42 -31.25 -16.92
N LEU A 650 -4.30 -30.21 -16.07
CA LEU A 650 -3.50 -30.29 -14.83
C LEU A 650 -4.05 -31.34 -13.85
N ASP A 651 -5.36 -31.59 -13.89
CA ASP A 651 -6.05 -32.64 -13.13
C ASP A 651 -5.84 -34.06 -13.70
N GLY A 652 -5.19 -34.19 -14.86
CA GLY A 652 -4.92 -35.45 -15.54
C GLY A 652 -5.99 -35.91 -16.52
N THR A 653 -7.06 -35.14 -16.74
CA THR A 653 -8.15 -35.49 -17.65
C THR A 653 -7.68 -35.39 -19.12
N PRO A 654 -7.87 -36.44 -19.94
CA PRO A 654 -7.53 -36.40 -21.36
C PRO A 654 -8.66 -35.83 -22.24
N SER A 655 -8.32 -35.03 -23.24
CA SER A 655 -9.24 -34.53 -24.27
C SER A 655 -8.62 -34.57 -25.66
N THR A 656 -9.41 -34.77 -26.71
CA THR A 656 -8.89 -34.74 -28.09
C THR A 656 -8.75 -33.30 -28.56
N ALA A 657 -7.52 -32.88 -28.84
CA ALA A 657 -7.19 -31.52 -29.26
C ALA A 657 -7.21 -31.32 -30.79
N GLY A 658 -7.05 -32.39 -31.57
CA GLY A 658 -7.15 -32.32 -33.03
C GLY A 658 -6.77 -33.61 -33.76
N MET A 659 -7.09 -33.68 -35.06
CA MET A 659 -6.64 -34.74 -35.97
C MET A 659 -6.13 -34.16 -37.29
N THR A 660 -5.15 -34.81 -37.90
CA THR A 660 -4.57 -34.43 -39.20
C THR A 660 -4.04 -35.67 -39.93
N GLU A 661 -3.70 -35.56 -41.21
CA GLU A 661 -3.23 -36.68 -42.03
C GLU A 661 -2.11 -36.26 -42.97
N ALA A 662 -1.18 -37.18 -43.23
CA ALA A 662 -0.06 -36.97 -44.15
C ALA A 662 0.31 -38.27 -44.87
N THR A 663 0.81 -38.15 -46.10
CA THR A 663 1.20 -39.30 -46.94
C THR A 663 2.67 -39.19 -47.33
N THR A 664 3.43 -40.26 -47.14
CA THR A 664 4.85 -40.33 -47.54
C THR A 664 5.00 -40.55 -49.04
N ARG A 665 6.13 -40.11 -49.62
CA ARG A 665 6.41 -40.34 -51.05
C ARG A 665 6.61 -41.83 -51.34
N PRO A 666 6.09 -42.36 -52.46
CA PRO A 666 6.43 -43.72 -52.89
C PRO A 666 7.93 -43.79 -53.26
N GLY A 667 8.62 -44.84 -52.83
CA GLY A 667 10.04 -45.04 -53.14
C GLY A 667 10.28 -45.21 -54.64
N LEU A 668 11.22 -44.45 -55.22
CA LEU A 668 11.65 -44.66 -56.60
C LEU A 668 12.38 -46.01 -56.72
N ARG A 669 11.86 -46.92 -57.56
CA ARG A 669 12.61 -48.11 -58.01
C ARG A 669 13.38 -47.74 -59.27
N LEU A 670 14.71 -47.58 -59.17
CA LEU A 670 15.59 -47.55 -60.35
C LEU A 670 15.71 -48.97 -60.91
N TRP A 671 15.30 -49.18 -62.16
CA TRP A 671 15.49 -50.45 -62.88
C TRP A 671 16.80 -50.37 -63.68
N LEU A 672 17.83 -51.12 -63.26
CA LEU A 672 19.09 -51.24 -64.01
C LEU A 672 19.08 -52.58 -64.77
N PRO A 673 19.06 -52.61 -66.11
CA PRO A 673 19.18 -53.84 -66.87
C PRO A 673 20.58 -54.46 -66.73
N LEU A 674 20.62 -55.77 -66.50
CA LEU A 674 21.81 -56.60 -66.44
C LEU A 674 22.50 -56.65 -67.81
N VAL A 675 23.74 -56.19 -67.92
CA VAL A 675 24.58 -56.38 -69.13
C VAL A 675 25.51 -57.58 -68.89
N ALA A 676 25.23 -58.70 -69.57
CA ALA A 676 26.18 -59.79 -69.72
C ALA A 676 27.15 -59.47 -70.87
N ARG A 677 28.47 -59.58 -70.63
CA ARG A 677 29.50 -59.58 -71.69
C ARG A 677 29.88 -61.03 -72.02
N GLN A 678 30.01 -61.33 -73.32
CA GLN A 678 30.57 -62.57 -73.86
C GLN A 678 32.03 -62.76 -73.47
#